data_AF-A0A8S9WWU7-F1
#
_entry.id   AF-A0A8S9WWU7-F1
#
_cell.length_a   1.000
_cell.length_b   1.000
_cell.length_c   1.000
_cell.angle_alpha   90.00
_cell.angle_beta   90.00
_cell.angle_gamma   90.00
#
_symmetry.space_group_name_H-M   'P 1'
#
loop_
_entity.id
_entity.type
_entity.pdbx_description
1 polymer ?
#
loop_
_entity_poly.entity_id
_entity_poly.type
_entity_poly.pdbx_seq_one_letter_code
_entity_poly.pdbx_strand_id
1 'polypeptide(L)'
;MLHSPATRRRLRRPSGSSAKRQDQETSASVNRFKVRSRVSDKSTSPAISKKSSSEGTSSAPSDDGYKVVCYYTNWSQYRPKVGKFLPEDIEPDLCTHIIFAFGWLKKGKLSSFETNDDTKDGKIGLYDRIRNLKKANPKLKTLLAIGGWSFGTQKFKDMSATRYARQTFIYSAIPFLRQRSFDGLDIDWEYPKGGDDKKNYVLLLKELRESFEAEAQEVKKPRLLLSAAVPVGPDNVRGGYDVPAVAGYLDFINLMAYDFHGKWERETGHNAPLFAPSSDSEWRKQLSVSAAAEMWTRMGAPKEKLIIGMPTYGRTFTVAGPRNTVNSPASGGGKAGEYTKEGGFLAYYEVCEMLRNGATYVWDEEMKVPYAIHGDQWVGFDDEKSIRYKMKWLKENGFGGAMVWTVDMDDFTGTVCGNDVKYPLIGAIREELRGIKRGPNAQDVDWSKVAKSSTTLVAEKPAAIKIPVADVLSKLKTKPTVSNQIIPIPTDANTREAQVFCYLTSWSAKRPGAGRFEPADLQPTLCTHVIYAFATLNDHKLDAAPGTEDQYAKIIALREKNPNLKILLAIGGWAFGSTPFKELTSNVFRMNQFVYEAIEFLREFKFNGLDVDWEYPRGVDDRASYVNLLRELRTAFEGETKTSGQPRLLLTAAVPASFEAIAAGYDVPEIAKYLDFINVMTYDFHGQWERQVGHNSPLFPLESATSYQKKLTV
;
A
#
# COMPACT_ATOMS: atom_id res chain seq x y z
N MET A 1 -80.82 34.07 24.46
CA MET A 1 -80.68 34.43 25.88
C MET A 1 -79.22 34.19 26.27
N LEU A 2 -78.49 35.04 26.98
CA LEU A 2 -78.78 36.39 27.49
C LEU A 2 -77.48 37.24 27.51
N HIS A 3 -77.66 38.52 27.15
CA HIS A 3 -76.90 39.76 27.37
C HIS A 3 -75.37 39.87 27.70
N SER A 4 -74.81 40.93 27.07
CA SER A 4 -73.62 41.75 27.40
C SER A 4 -73.94 42.69 28.64
N PRO A 5 -73.19 43.74 29.07
CA PRO A 5 -72.10 44.48 28.39
C PRO A 5 -70.89 45.04 29.22
N ALA A 6 -69.78 45.22 28.49
CA ALA A 6 -68.89 46.39 28.37
C ALA A 6 -68.68 47.48 29.48
N THR A 7 -67.40 47.90 29.54
CA THR A 7 -66.85 49.30 29.53
C THR A 7 -66.52 50.15 30.77
N ARG A 8 -65.32 50.78 30.67
CA ARG A 8 -64.91 52.15 31.13
C ARG A 8 -64.66 52.37 32.64
N ARG A 9 -63.80 53.32 33.09
CA ARG A 9 -62.57 54.03 32.57
C ARG A 9 -62.08 55.00 33.67
N ARG A 10 -60.77 55.36 33.71
CA ARG A 10 -60.17 56.73 33.96
C ARG A 10 -58.68 56.58 34.40
N LEU A 11 -57.67 57.13 33.67
CA LEU A 11 -57.04 58.49 33.72
C LEU A 11 -55.77 58.54 34.62
N ARG A 12 -54.63 59.20 34.28
CA ARG A 12 -54.19 59.87 33.02
C ARG A 12 -52.67 60.27 33.00
N ARG A 13 -51.96 59.98 31.89
CA ARG A 13 -50.74 60.66 31.33
C ARG A 13 -49.44 60.69 32.19
N PRO A 14 -48.26 61.03 31.60
CA PRO A 14 -47.90 61.33 30.18
C PRO A 14 -47.06 60.17 29.57
N SER A 15 -46.09 60.25 28.63
CA SER A 15 -45.91 60.84 27.27
C SER A 15 -44.77 60.08 26.54
N GLY A 16 -44.59 60.05 25.21
CA GLY A 16 -45.42 60.49 24.09
C GLY A 16 -44.61 60.91 22.84
N SER A 17 -44.89 60.29 21.67
CA SER A 17 -44.33 60.56 20.29
C SER A 17 -42.81 60.39 20.08
N SER A 18 -42.29 60.04 18.88
CA SER A 18 -42.90 59.52 17.62
C SER A 18 -41.82 58.86 16.73
N ALA A 19 -42.21 58.03 15.76
CA ALA A 19 -41.28 57.37 14.83
C ALA A 19 -41.13 58.09 13.48
N LYS A 20 -39.94 57.99 12.85
CA LYS A 20 -39.76 57.94 11.38
C LYS A 20 -38.33 57.50 10.98
N ARG A 21 -38.16 57.11 9.71
CA ARG A 21 -36.86 56.85 9.05
C ARG A 21 -36.17 58.18 8.72
N GLN A 22 -34.82 58.22 8.65
CA GLN A 22 -34.11 58.36 7.36
C GLN A 22 -32.58 58.20 7.46
N ASP A 23 -32.04 57.69 6.35
CA ASP A 23 -30.74 57.98 5.71
C ASP A 23 -29.39 57.58 6.33
N GLN A 24 -28.36 57.79 5.51
CA GLN A 24 -27.00 57.28 5.61
C GLN A 24 -26.06 58.36 6.13
N GLU A 25 -24.92 57.95 6.69
CA GLU A 25 -23.68 58.61 6.30
C GLU A 25 -22.52 57.59 6.29
N THR A 26 -21.54 57.85 5.44
CA THR A 26 -20.32 57.05 5.26
C THR A 26 -19.12 57.84 5.73
N SER A 27 -18.20 57.23 6.48
CA SER A 27 -16.84 57.74 6.61
C SER A 27 -15.81 56.61 6.55
N ALA A 28 -14.76 56.82 5.76
CA ALA A 28 -13.63 55.90 5.67
C ALA A 28 -12.51 56.37 6.60
N SER A 29 -11.80 55.45 7.23
CA SER A 29 -10.53 55.74 7.92
C SER A 29 -9.47 54.69 7.58
N VAL A 30 -8.56 55.06 6.69
CA VAL A 30 -7.40 54.24 6.31
C VAL A 30 -6.43 54.16 7.48
N ASN A 31 -6.04 52.95 7.90
CA ASN A 31 -4.95 52.76 8.85
C ASN A 31 -3.77 51.99 8.23
N ARG A 32 -2.75 52.75 7.81
CA ARG A 32 -1.47 52.20 7.35
C ARG A 32 -0.69 51.62 8.53
N PHE A 33 -0.45 50.31 8.54
CA PHE A 33 0.67 49.78 9.34
C PHE A 33 1.96 49.79 8.53
N LYS A 34 2.98 50.45 9.10
CA LYS A 34 4.29 50.64 8.46
C LYS A 34 5.12 49.37 8.60
N VAL A 35 5.60 48.83 7.47
CA VAL A 35 6.77 47.95 7.49
C VAL A 35 7.93 48.74 8.09
N ARG A 36 8.54 48.20 9.16
CA ARG A 36 9.82 48.67 9.70
C ARG A 36 10.79 47.50 9.70
N SER A 37 11.68 47.48 8.71
CA SER A 37 12.86 46.65 8.78
C SER A 37 13.75 47.11 9.94
N ARG A 38 14.23 46.17 10.73
CA ARG A 38 15.46 46.32 11.51
C ARG A 38 16.26 45.03 11.39
N VAL A 39 17.38 45.14 10.67
CA VAL A 39 18.47 44.18 10.77
C VAL A 39 19.06 44.28 12.17
N SER A 40 19.39 43.15 12.77
CA SER A 40 20.25 43.09 13.96
C SER A 40 21.14 41.87 13.84
N ASP A 41 22.33 42.06 13.27
CA ASP A 41 23.40 41.07 13.35
C ASP A 41 23.71 40.71 14.81
N LYS A 42 23.91 39.42 15.06
CA LYS A 42 24.85 38.97 16.09
C LYS A 42 25.40 37.60 15.72
N SER A 43 26.65 37.58 15.26
CA SER A 43 27.41 36.37 15.05
C SER A 43 27.96 35.85 16.38
N THR A 44 27.92 34.53 16.56
CA THR A 44 28.79 33.78 17.48
C THR A 44 28.95 32.36 16.96
N SER A 45 29.99 32.13 16.17
CA SER A 45 30.54 30.78 15.98
C SER A 45 31.31 30.37 17.23
N PRO A 46 31.45 29.06 17.48
CA PRO A 46 32.73 28.58 18.01
C PRO A 46 33.32 27.41 17.21
N ALA A 47 34.60 27.58 16.88
CA ALA A 47 35.66 26.58 16.74
C ALA A 47 35.32 25.15 16.25
N ILE A 48 35.81 24.83 15.05
CA ILE A 48 36.21 23.46 14.70
C ILE A 48 37.36 23.04 15.62
N SER A 49 37.19 21.98 16.41
CA SER A 49 38.29 21.30 17.10
C SER A 49 38.45 19.88 16.57
N LYS A 50 39.56 19.58 15.88
CA LYS A 50 39.93 18.21 15.52
C LYS A 50 40.36 17.45 16.78
N LYS A 51 39.68 16.37 17.11
CA LYS A 51 40.27 15.25 17.86
C LYS A 51 39.96 13.94 17.14
N SER A 52 40.99 13.11 16.98
CA SER A 52 40.89 11.74 16.47
C SER A 52 40.64 10.78 17.63
N SER A 53 39.56 10.01 17.55
CA SER A 53 39.33 8.83 18.37
C SER A 53 38.61 7.79 17.52
N SER A 54 39.36 6.79 17.06
CA SER A 54 38.84 5.67 16.29
C SER A 54 38.27 4.62 17.22
N GLU A 55 36.95 4.60 17.40
CA GLU A 55 36.25 3.49 18.04
C GLU A 55 34.88 3.31 17.38
N GLY A 56 34.58 2.09 16.92
CA GLY A 56 33.37 1.79 16.17
C GLY A 56 32.20 1.59 17.11
N THR A 57 31.32 2.58 17.23
CA THR A 57 30.06 2.43 17.96
C THR A 57 29.14 1.46 17.23
N SER A 58 29.14 0.19 17.64
CA SER A 58 28.14 -0.79 17.24
C SER A 58 26.76 -0.30 17.70
N SER A 59 25.88 0.03 16.75
CA SER A 59 24.48 0.30 17.03
C SER A 59 23.82 -0.98 17.57
N ALA A 60 23.61 -1.05 18.88
CA ALA A 60 22.86 -2.14 19.49
C ALA A 60 21.43 -2.20 18.90
N PRO A 61 20.83 -3.39 18.76
CA PRO A 61 19.44 -3.50 18.35
C PRO A 61 18.52 -2.79 19.36
N SER A 62 17.37 -2.32 18.89
CA SER A 62 16.36 -1.68 19.74
C SER A 62 15.83 -2.60 20.85
N ASP A 63 15.26 -2.01 21.91
CA ASP A 63 14.84 -2.65 23.18
C ASP A 63 14.05 -3.97 23.05
N ASP A 64 13.36 -4.21 21.93
CA ASP A 64 12.63 -5.47 21.67
C ASP A 64 13.52 -6.67 21.31
N GLY A 65 14.79 -6.46 20.92
CA GLY A 65 15.75 -7.50 20.52
C GLY A 65 15.51 -8.14 19.15
N TYR A 66 16.27 -9.19 18.83
CA TYR A 66 16.23 -9.89 17.52
C TYR A 66 14.84 -10.46 17.19
N LYS A 67 14.39 -10.30 15.94
CA LYS A 67 13.12 -10.84 15.47
C LYS A 67 13.20 -12.34 15.17
N VAL A 68 12.08 -13.04 15.39
CA VAL A 68 11.83 -14.41 14.91
C VAL A 68 10.51 -14.35 14.15
N VAL A 69 10.57 -14.46 12.82
CA VAL A 69 9.45 -14.20 11.89
C VAL A 69 9.04 -15.50 11.22
N CYS A 70 7.91 -16.08 11.60
CA CYS A 70 7.51 -17.42 11.16
C CYS A 70 6.38 -17.36 10.14
N TYR A 71 6.58 -17.90 8.93
CA TYR A 71 5.48 -18.07 7.97
C TYR A 71 4.63 -19.29 8.36
N TYR A 72 3.31 -19.09 8.42
CA TYR A 72 2.29 -20.13 8.57
C TYR A 72 1.56 -20.30 7.23
N THR A 73 1.57 -21.50 6.66
CA THR A 73 0.87 -21.78 5.40
C THR A 73 -0.52 -22.35 5.64
N ASN A 74 -1.57 -21.77 5.05
CA ASN A 74 -2.94 -22.26 5.26
C ASN A 74 -3.17 -23.66 4.67
N TRP A 75 -2.50 -24.02 3.57
CA TRP A 75 -2.62 -25.35 2.96
C TRP A 75 -2.04 -26.49 3.82
N SER A 76 -1.25 -26.18 4.87
CA SER A 76 -0.74 -27.18 5.82
C SER A 76 -1.83 -27.98 6.55
N GLN A 77 -3.05 -27.41 6.67
CA GLN A 77 -4.23 -28.09 7.23
C GLN A 77 -4.66 -29.34 6.45
N TYR A 78 -4.26 -29.45 5.17
CA TYR A 78 -4.64 -30.51 4.24
C TYR A 78 -3.59 -31.64 4.12
N ARG A 79 -2.41 -31.48 4.74
CA ARG A 79 -1.39 -32.54 4.76
C ARG A 79 -1.91 -33.77 5.53
N PRO A 80 -1.50 -35.00 5.17
CA PRO A 80 -1.93 -36.22 5.85
C PRO A 80 -1.11 -36.52 7.11
N LYS A 81 -1.66 -37.37 8.00
CA LYS A 81 -0.99 -37.95 9.18
C LYS A 81 -0.20 -36.89 9.99
N VAL A 82 1.07 -37.15 10.30
CA VAL A 82 1.95 -36.28 11.11
C VAL A 82 2.32 -34.96 10.44
N GLY A 83 2.14 -34.83 9.12
CA GLY A 83 2.34 -33.55 8.44
C GLY A 83 1.18 -32.58 8.60
N LYS A 84 0.02 -33.01 9.13
CA LYS A 84 -1.15 -32.16 9.30
C LYS A 84 -0.92 -31.12 10.38
N PHE A 85 -1.05 -29.85 10.02
CA PHE A 85 -0.75 -28.72 10.90
C PHE A 85 -1.91 -27.72 10.99
N LEU A 86 -2.12 -27.13 12.17
CA LEU A 86 -3.16 -26.15 12.46
C LEU A 86 -2.61 -24.97 13.30
N PRO A 87 -3.29 -23.81 13.32
CA PRO A 87 -2.86 -22.65 14.10
C PRO A 87 -2.62 -22.92 15.59
N GLU A 88 -3.35 -23.87 16.18
CA GLU A 88 -3.24 -24.24 17.60
C GLU A 88 -2.02 -25.12 17.93
N ASP A 89 -1.32 -25.65 16.92
CA ASP A 89 -0.06 -26.37 17.14
C ASP A 89 1.10 -25.40 17.47
N ILE A 90 0.98 -24.14 17.05
CA ILE A 90 1.97 -23.06 17.27
C ILE A 90 2.02 -22.66 18.74
N GLU A 91 3.17 -22.86 19.38
CA GLU A 91 3.45 -22.28 20.71
C GLU A 91 3.43 -20.73 20.63
N PRO A 92 2.60 -20.02 21.43
CA PRO A 92 2.45 -18.56 21.35
C PRO A 92 3.74 -17.76 21.57
N ASP A 93 4.72 -18.32 22.29
CA ASP A 93 6.03 -17.72 22.57
C ASP A 93 7.15 -18.31 21.69
N LEU A 94 6.84 -19.01 20.60
CA LEU A 94 7.83 -19.50 19.63
C LEU A 94 8.42 -18.36 18.77
N CYS A 95 7.55 -17.50 18.27
CA CYS A 95 7.85 -16.49 17.25
C CYS A 95 7.50 -15.08 17.76
N THR A 96 8.24 -14.05 17.34
CA THR A 96 7.88 -12.65 17.65
C THR A 96 6.86 -12.11 16.65
N HIS A 97 6.92 -12.60 15.41
CA HIS A 97 5.97 -12.31 14.33
C HIS A 97 5.53 -13.63 13.69
N ILE A 98 4.24 -13.76 13.37
CA ILE A 98 3.71 -14.79 12.48
C ILE A 98 3.20 -14.10 11.22
N ILE A 99 3.56 -14.60 10.05
CA ILE A 99 3.09 -14.12 8.76
C ILE A 99 2.19 -15.20 8.14
N PHE A 100 0.94 -14.85 7.84
CA PHE A 100 -0.02 -15.76 7.25
C PHE A 100 0.19 -15.84 5.73
N ALA A 101 0.63 -17.00 5.24
CA ALA A 101 0.76 -17.34 3.82
C ALA A 101 -0.49 -18.10 3.34
N PHE A 102 -1.37 -17.53 2.53
CA PHE A 102 -1.37 -16.15 2.01
C PHE A 102 -2.80 -15.57 1.98
N GLY A 103 -2.90 -14.26 1.84
CA GLY A 103 -4.05 -13.61 1.22
C GLY A 103 -3.98 -13.66 -0.32
N TRP A 104 -4.93 -13.04 -0.99
CA TRP A 104 -5.07 -13.10 -2.44
C TRP A 104 -5.55 -11.78 -3.05
N LEU A 105 -5.52 -11.65 -4.38
CA LEU A 105 -5.96 -10.46 -5.10
C LEU A 105 -7.16 -10.79 -6.01
N LYS A 106 -8.29 -10.12 -5.79
CA LYS A 106 -9.52 -10.29 -6.57
C LYS A 106 -10.03 -8.92 -7.02
N LYS A 107 -10.12 -8.71 -8.34
CA LYS A 107 -10.48 -7.42 -8.96
C LYS A 107 -9.63 -6.23 -8.44
N GLY A 108 -8.32 -6.43 -8.27
CA GLY A 108 -7.41 -5.40 -7.74
C GLY A 108 -7.47 -5.16 -6.23
N LYS A 109 -8.40 -5.81 -5.51
CA LYS A 109 -8.55 -5.69 -4.05
C LYS A 109 -7.94 -6.88 -3.31
N LEU A 110 -7.44 -6.65 -2.09
CA LEU A 110 -7.04 -7.70 -1.16
C LEU A 110 -8.27 -8.56 -0.78
N SER A 111 -8.08 -9.87 -0.72
CA SER A 111 -9.10 -10.85 -0.41
C SER A 111 -8.50 -12.07 0.30
N SER A 112 -9.34 -12.90 0.90
CA SER A 112 -8.94 -14.22 1.43
C SER A 112 -8.52 -15.15 0.29
N PHE A 113 -7.66 -16.13 0.57
CA PHE A 113 -7.27 -17.14 -0.41
C PHE A 113 -8.37 -18.20 -0.56
N GLU A 114 -8.85 -18.72 0.56
CA GLU A 114 -9.95 -19.68 0.64
C GLU A 114 -11.04 -19.25 1.63
N THR A 115 -12.20 -19.91 1.60
CA THR A 115 -13.40 -19.44 2.33
C THR A 115 -13.33 -19.67 3.84
N ASN A 116 -12.52 -20.65 4.26
CA ASN A 116 -12.22 -21.09 5.62
C ASN A 116 -11.03 -20.35 6.28
N ASP A 117 -10.34 -19.45 5.56
CA ASP A 117 -9.47 -18.47 6.20
C ASP A 117 -10.29 -17.52 7.10
N ASP A 118 -11.47 -17.10 6.63
CA ASP A 118 -12.42 -16.23 7.33
C ASP A 118 -13.32 -17.01 8.31
N THR A 119 -13.67 -16.37 9.44
CA THR A 119 -14.80 -16.81 10.29
C THR A 119 -16.13 -16.54 9.59
N LYS A 120 -16.94 -17.59 9.39
CA LYS A 120 -18.27 -17.55 8.76
C LYS A 120 -19.21 -18.56 9.40
N ASP A 121 -20.51 -18.26 9.44
CA ASP A 121 -21.58 -19.19 9.85
C ASP A 121 -21.33 -19.87 11.22
N GLY A 122 -20.76 -19.11 12.17
CA GLY A 122 -20.38 -19.59 13.50
C GLY A 122 -19.07 -20.42 13.56
N LYS A 123 -18.51 -20.82 12.41
CA LYS A 123 -17.25 -21.55 12.32
C LYS A 123 -16.07 -20.56 12.30
N ILE A 124 -15.15 -20.70 13.25
CA ILE A 124 -13.97 -19.86 13.38
C ILE A 124 -12.95 -20.20 12.26
N GLY A 125 -12.54 -19.20 11.49
CA GLY A 125 -11.57 -19.32 10.40
C GLY A 125 -10.11 -19.29 10.84
N LEU A 126 -9.19 -19.60 9.93
CA LEU A 126 -7.75 -19.65 10.24
C LEU A 126 -7.17 -18.30 10.67
N TYR A 127 -7.61 -17.18 10.10
CA TYR A 127 -7.18 -15.84 10.52
C TYR A 127 -7.47 -15.59 12.01
N ASP A 128 -8.67 -15.95 12.45
CA ASP A 128 -9.14 -15.80 13.83
C ASP A 128 -8.40 -16.72 14.80
N ARG A 129 -8.01 -17.92 14.34
CA ARG A 129 -7.26 -18.91 15.12
C ARG A 129 -5.81 -18.49 15.31
N ILE A 130 -5.13 -18.01 14.26
CA ILE A 130 -3.79 -17.41 14.35
C ILE A 130 -3.83 -16.16 15.26
N ARG A 131 -4.84 -15.29 15.13
CA ARG A 131 -5.04 -14.15 16.03
C ARG A 131 -5.21 -14.56 17.49
N ASN A 132 -5.87 -15.69 17.78
CA ASN A 132 -6.11 -16.15 19.15
C ASN A 132 -4.81 -16.43 19.93
N LEU A 133 -3.69 -16.74 19.26
CA LEU A 133 -2.38 -16.90 19.91
C LEU A 133 -1.95 -15.64 20.68
N LYS A 134 -2.37 -14.46 20.22
CA LYS A 134 -2.11 -13.16 20.88
C LYS A 134 -2.79 -13.01 22.25
N LYS A 135 -3.71 -13.92 22.62
CA LYS A 135 -4.28 -13.99 23.98
C LYS A 135 -3.30 -14.54 25.00
N ALA A 136 -2.42 -15.45 24.58
CA ALA A 136 -1.35 -16.01 25.42
C ALA A 136 -0.08 -15.15 25.36
N ASN A 137 0.29 -14.67 24.16
CA ASN A 137 1.39 -13.73 23.96
C ASN A 137 0.91 -12.37 23.39
N PRO A 138 0.57 -11.38 24.23
CA PRO A 138 0.14 -10.05 23.76
C PRO A 138 1.19 -9.25 22.98
N LYS A 139 2.47 -9.66 22.98
CA LYS A 139 3.53 -8.99 22.21
C LYS A 139 3.58 -9.46 20.76
N LEU A 140 3.15 -10.71 20.49
CA LEU A 140 3.11 -11.34 19.16
C LEU A 140 2.45 -10.42 18.11
N LYS A 141 3.11 -10.28 16.96
CA LYS A 141 2.56 -9.62 15.78
C LYS A 141 2.11 -10.65 14.76
N THR A 142 0.94 -10.43 14.17
CA THR A 142 0.37 -11.23 13.09
C THR A 142 0.27 -10.35 11.85
N LEU A 143 0.97 -10.70 10.77
CA LEU A 143 0.86 -10.06 9.47
C LEU A 143 0.17 -11.00 8.48
N LEU A 144 -0.41 -10.44 7.43
CA LEU A 144 -0.88 -11.21 6.26
C LEU A 144 0.11 -11.01 5.12
N ALA A 145 0.62 -12.08 4.53
CA ALA A 145 1.37 -11.99 3.28
C ALA A 145 0.39 -12.00 2.09
N ILE A 146 0.69 -11.22 1.07
CA ILE A 146 0.07 -11.34 -0.26
C ILE A 146 1.15 -11.67 -1.27
N GLY A 147 0.91 -12.70 -2.09
CA GLY A 147 1.83 -13.10 -3.15
C GLY A 147 2.26 -14.55 -3.06
N GLY A 148 3.57 -14.78 -3.17
CA GLY A 148 4.19 -16.10 -3.25
C GLY A 148 4.06 -16.73 -4.64
N TRP A 149 4.88 -17.74 -4.90
CA TRP A 149 5.04 -18.41 -6.20
C TRP A 149 3.74 -18.65 -6.99
N SER A 150 2.70 -19.20 -6.37
CA SER A 150 1.43 -19.53 -7.02
C SER A 150 0.55 -18.32 -7.41
N PHE A 151 0.83 -17.13 -6.87
CA PHE A 151 0.13 -15.89 -7.20
C PHE A 151 0.60 -15.31 -8.55
N GLY A 152 1.90 -15.49 -8.86
CA GLY A 152 2.55 -15.07 -10.10
C GLY A 152 2.70 -13.54 -10.27
N THR A 153 3.54 -13.13 -11.23
CA THR A 153 3.89 -11.70 -11.38
C THR A 153 2.78 -10.82 -11.94
N GLN A 154 1.87 -11.35 -12.76
CA GLN A 154 0.96 -10.51 -13.55
C GLN A 154 0.01 -9.69 -12.67
N LYS A 155 -0.52 -10.29 -11.59
CA LYS A 155 -1.41 -9.61 -10.64
C LYS A 155 -0.73 -8.41 -9.97
N PHE A 156 0.56 -8.52 -9.66
CA PHE A 156 1.37 -7.42 -9.12
C PHE A 156 1.69 -6.36 -10.18
N LYS A 157 1.97 -6.76 -11.43
CA LYS A 157 2.12 -5.82 -12.56
C LYS A 157 0.87 -4.97 -12.72
N ASP A 158 -0.30 -5.62 -12.86
CA ASP A 158 -1.59 -4.94 -13.06
C ASP A 158 -1.92 -3.99 -11.90
N MET A 159 -1.72 -4.44 -10.66
CA MET A 159 -2.01 -3.66 -9.45
C MET A 159 -1.03 -2.50 -9.23
N SER A 160 0.26 -2.67 -9.55
CA SER A 160 1.27 -1.62 -9.33
C SER A 160 1.36 -0.58 -10.46
N ALA A 161 0.89 -0.91 -11.67
CA ALA A 161 1.06 -0.13 -12.90
C ALA A 161 0.52 1.30 -12.87
N THR A 162 -0.60 1.56 -12.17
CA THR A 162 -1.20 2.91 -12.10
C THR A 162 -1.43 3.34 -10.66
N ARG A 163 -1.43 4.65 -10.40
CA ARG A 163 -1.77 5.22 -9.08
C ARG A 163 -3.17 4.76 -8.65
N TYR A 164 -4.15 4.75 -9.55
CA TYR A 164 -5.49 4.24 -9.25
C TYR A 164 -5.48 2.77 -8.83
N ALA A 165 -4.76 1.89 -9.55
CA ALA A 165 -4.70 0.47 -9.23
C ALA A 165 -4.01 0.21 -7.87
N ARG A 166 -2.97 0.98 -7.54
CA ARG A 166 -2.32 0.93 -6.21
C ARG A 166 -3.24 1.43 -5.11
N GLN A 167 -3.87 2.59 -5.27
CA GLN A 167 -4.81 3.13 -4.28
C GLN A 167 -6.01 2.17 -4.09
N THR A 168 -6.55 1.57 -5.15
CA THR A 168 -7.58 0.51 -5.11
C THR A 168 -7.16 -0.65 -4.21
N PHE A 169 -5.92 -1.12 -4.35
CA PHE A 169 -5.37 -2.16 -3.49
C PHE A 169 -5.21 -1.67 -2.04
N ILE A 170 -4.59 -0.51 -1.83
CA ILE A 170 -4.29 0.06 -0.50
C ILE A 170 -5.57 0.29 0.33
N TYR A 171 -6.59 0.94 -0.22
CA TYR A 171 -7.87 1.18 0.46
C TYR A 171 -8.70 -0.09 0.66
N SER A 172 -8.43 -1.16 -0.08
CA SER A 172 -8.98 -2.49 0.25
C SER A 172 -8.18 -3.20 1.36
N ALA A 173 -6.86 -3.03 1.39
CA ALA A 173 -5.97 -3.75 2.30
C ALA A 173 -6.13 -3.28 3.75
N ILE A 174 -6.14 -1.96 3.99
CA ILE A 174 -6.26 -1.37 5.33
C ILE A 174 -7.50 -1.90 6.10
N PRO A 175 -8.73 -1.78 5.60
CA PRO A 175 -9.91 -2.30 6.30
C PRO A 175 -9.89 -3.83 6.41
N PHE A 176 -9.44 -4.56 5.38
CA PHE A 176 -9.36 -6.03 5.42
C PHE A 176 -8.47 -6.51 6.58
N LEU A 177 -7.29 -5.90 6.74
CA LEU A 177 -6.33 -6.17 7.82
C LEU A 177 -6.88 -5.78 9.19
N ARG A 178 -7.42 -4.55 9.32
CA ARG A 178 -7.96 -4.04 10.59
C ARG A 178 -9.18 -4.83 11.07
N GLN A 179 -10.08 -5.23 10.18
CA GLN A 179 -11.24 -6.09 10.51
C GLN A 179 -10.80 -7.45 11.07
N ARG A 180 -9.75 -8.05 10.50
CA ARG A 180 -9.18 -9.34 10.96
C ARG A 180 -8.21 -9.19 12.14
N SER A 181 -7.92 -7.96 12.55
CA SER A 181 -6.96 -7.60 13.61
C SER A 181 -5.50 -8.01 13.34
N PHE A 182 -5.10 -8.02 12.06
CA PHE A 182 -3.69 -8.08 11.67
C PHE A 182 -2.95 -6.79 12.09
N ASP A 183 -1.68 -6.93 12.45
CA ASP A 183 -0.78 -5.84 12.80
C ASP A 183 0.00 -5.30 11.59
N GLY A 184 -0.14 -5.90 10.40
CA GLY A 184 0.57 -5.46 9.20
C GLY A 184 0.37 -6.33 7.96
N LEU A 185 1.06 -5.94 6.89
CA LEU A 185 1.05 -6.56 5.55
C LEU A 185 2.47 -6.92 5.13
N ASP A 186 2.63 -8.10 4.53
CA ASP A 186 3.89 -8.55 3.91
C ASP A 186 3.68 -8.69 2.39
N ILE A 187 4.59 -8.15 1.58
CA ILE A 187 4.51 -8.19 0.11
C ILE A 187 5.49 -9.21 -0.44
N ASP A 188 4.97 -10.30 -1.03
CA ASP A 188 5.76 -11.39 -1.59
C ASP A 188 5.61 -11.44 -3.12
N TRP A 189 6.17 -10.45 -3.82
CA TRP A 189 6.19 -10.43 -5.28
C TRP A 189 7.39 -11.20 -5.80
N GLU A 190 7.12 -12.38 -6.37
CA GLU A 190 8.12 -13.26 -6.99
C GLU A 190 8.12 -13.21 -8.54
N TYR A 191 8.92 -12.40 -9.24
CA TYR A 191 9.68 -11.21 -8.79
C TYR A 191 9.34 -10.01 -9.70
N PRO A 192 9.43 -8.76 -9.22
CA PRO A 192 9.43 -7.59 -10.09
C PRO A 192 10.60 -7.67 -11.08
N LYS A 193 10.37 -7.35 -12.35
CA LYS A 193 11.40 -7.47 -13.40
C LYS A 193 11.26 -6.40 -14.48
N GLY A 194 12.30 -5.59 -14.61
CA GLY A 194 12.39 -4.54 -15.63
C GLY A 194 12.17 -3.14 -15.07
N GLY A 195 12.42 -2.13 -15.90
CA GLY A 195 12.47 -0.74 -15.47
C GLY A 195 11.17 -0.19 -14.88
N ASP A 196 10.00 -0.73 -15.28
CA ASP A 196 8.71 -0.21 -14.82
C ASP A 196 8.20 -0.96 -13.59
N ASP A 197 8.31 -2.30 -13.54
CA ASP A 197 8.08 -3.08 -12.31
C ASP A 197 8.90 -2.51 -11.15
N LYS A 198 10.19 -2.22 -11.37
CA LYS A 198 11.11 -1.69 -10.35
C LYS A 198 10.67 -0.33 -9.79
N LYS A 199 10.17 0.57 -10.63
CA LYS A 199 9.59 1.86 -10.19
C LYS A 199 8.24 1.65 -9.49
N ASN A 200 7.37 0.84 -10.08
CA ASN A 200 6.00 0.64 -9.62
C ASN A 200 5.95 -0.11 -8.27
N TYR A 201 6.90 -1.00 -8.01
CA TYR A 201 7.09 -1.63 -6.70
C TYR A 201 7.50 -0.61 -5.63
N VAL A 202 8.46 0.29 -5.92
CA VAL A 202 8.81 1.39 -5.01
C VAL A 202 7.61 2.30 -4.75
N LEU A 203 6.84 2.66 -5.79
CA LEU A 203 5.63 3.48 -5.64
C LEU A 203 4.54 2.76 -4.82
N LEU A 204 4.39 1.45 -4.95
CA LEU A 204 3.48 0.63 -4.14
C LEU A 204 3.90 0.62 -2.66
N LEU A 205 5.17 0.33 -2.36
CA LEU A 205 5.66 0.32 -0.98
C LEU A 205 5.60 1.71 -0.35
N LYS A 206 5.90 2.76 -1.13
CA LYS A 206 5.72 4.15 -0.72
C LYS A 206 4.27 4.45 -0.35
N GLU A 207 3.34 4.27 -1.30
CA GLU A 207 1.94 4.64 -1.11
C GLU A 207 1.26 3.78 -0.02
N LEU A 208 1.66 2.51 0.16
CA LEU A 208 1.28 1.67 1.31
C LEU A 208 1.77 2.29 2.63
N ARG A 209 3.07 2.62 2.73
CA ARG A 209 3.67 3.15 3.95
C ARG A 209 3.09 4.50 4.35
N GLU A 210 2.94 5.43 3.40
CA GLU A 210 2.31 6.74 3.62
C GLU A 210 0.86 6.57 4.13
N SER A 211 0.10 5.63 3.55
CA SER A 211 -1.28 5.36 3.96
C SER A 211 -1.39 4.68 5.34
N PHE A 212 -0.44 3.81 5.68
CA PHE A 212 -0.37 3.18 7.00
C PHE A 212 0.02 4.20 8.10
N GLU A 213 0.95 5.12 7.84
CA GLU A 213 1.29 6.21 8.77
C GLU A 213 0.10 7.17 8.98
N ALA A 214 -0.65 7.49 7.92
CA ALA A 214 -1.80 8.38 7.98
C ALA A 214 -3.02 7.75 8.69
N GLU A 215 -3.36 6.49 8.40
CA GLU A 215 -4.45 5.79 9.09
C GLU A 215 -4.18 5.66 10.60
N ALA A 216 -2.92 5.38 10.99
CA ALA A 216 -2.54 5.26 12.39
C ALA A 216 -2.82 6.53 13.21
N GLN A 217 -2.57 7.70 12.60
CA GLN A 217 -2.85 9.01 13.21
C GLN A 217 -4.35 9.28 13.30
N GLU A 218 -5.09 8.99 12.23
CA GLU A 218 -6.54 9.19 12.13
C GLU A 218 -7.31 8.33 13.15
N VAL A 219 -7.08 7.01 13.16
CA VAL A 219 -7.81 6.08 14.05
C VAL A 219 -7.16 5.89 15.42
N LYS A 220 -6.02 6.55 15.68
CA LYS A 220 -5.26 6.53 16.94
C LYS A 220 -4.89 5.12 17.41
N LYS A 221 -4.45 4.27 16.48
CA LYS A 221 -4.00 2.89 16.74
C LYS A 221 -2.53 2.73 16.32
N PRO A 222 -1.80 1.73 16.85
CA PRO A 222 -0.49 1.36 16.34
C PRO A 222 -0.54 1.14 14.82
N ARG A 223 0.41 1.74 14.10
CA ARG A 223 0.52 1.64 12.64
C ARG A 223 0.62 0.18 12.19
N LEU A 224 0.01 -0.12 11.04
CA LEU A 224 0.22 -1.37 10.32
C LEU A 224 1.69 -1.50 9.88
N LEU A 225 2.35 -2.58 10.27
CA LEU A 225 3.68 -2.94 9.81
C LEU A 225 3.66 -3.21 8.30
N LEU A 226 4.75 -2.87 7.61
CA LEU A 226 4.95 -3.20 6.21
C LEU A 226 6.29 -3.93 6.03
N SER A 227 6.24 -5.19 5.59
CA SER A 227 7.43 -5.98 5.24
C SER A 227 7.33 -6.51 3.80
N ALA A 228 8.40 -7.13 3.32
CA ALA A 228 8.39 -7.86 2.05
C ALA A 228 9.33 -9.06 2.10
N ALA A 229 8.94 -10.14 1.42
CA ALA A 229 9.83 -11.23 1.06
C ALA A 229 10.63 -10.85 -0.20
N VAL A 230 11.94 -11.11 -0.20
CA VAL A 230 12.85 -10.65 -1.26
C VAL A 230 13.90 -11.70 -1.68
N PRO A 231 14.30 -11.73 -2.97
CA PRO A 231 15.17 -12.76 -3.51
C PRO A 231 16.66 -12.58 -3.16
N VAL A 232 17.37 -13.70 -3.19
CA VAL A 232 18.84 -13.77 -3.05
C VAL A 232 19.60 -13.75 -4.37
N GLY A 233 18.97 -14.12 -5.49
CA GLY A 233 19.60 -14.16 -6.81
C GLY A 233 20.01 -12.77 -7.33
N PRO A 234 21.30 -12.49 -7.62
CA PRO A 234 21.78 -11.15 -7.95
C PRO A 234 21.05 -10.45 -9.11
N ASP A 235 20.66 -11.20 -10.15
CA ASP A 235 20.02 -10.62 -11.33
C ASP A 235 18.53 -10.30 -11.09
N ASN A 236 17.86 -11.01 -10.17
CA ASN A 236 16.52 -10.64 -9.70
C ASN A 236 16.58 -9.34 -8.89
N VAL A 237 17.55 -9.21 -7.98
CA VAL A 237 17.74 -7.99 -7.17
C VAL A 237 18.07 -6.79 -8.06
N ARG A 238 19.05 -6.91 -8.97
CA ARG A 238 19.40 -5.83 -9.92
C ARG A 238 18.23 -5.44 -10.81
N GLY A 239 17.54 -6.43 -11.39
CA GLY A 239 16.47 -6.24 -12.36
C GLY A 239 15.13 -5.79 -11.79
N GLY A 240 14.87 -6.04 -10.50
CA GLY A 240 13.58 -5.78 -9.85
C GLY A 240 13.59 -4.73 -8.74
N TYR A 241 14.72 -4.54 -8.03
CA TYR A 241 14.71 -3.86 -6.73
C TYR A 241 15.58 -2.61 -6.71
N ASP A 242 14.99 -1.48 -6.32
CA ASP A 242 15.71 -0.28 -5.89
C ASP A 242 15.93 -0.36 -4.38
N VAL A 243 17.01 -1.05 -3.98
CA VAL A 243 17.21 -1.52 -2.60
C VAL A 243 17.15 -0.39 -1.55
N PRO A 244 17.78 0.79 -1.73
CA PRO A 244 17.65 1.89 -0.79
C PRO A 244 16.22 2.42 -0.66
N ALA A 245 15.49 2.55 -1.77
CA ALA A 245 14.11 3.03 -1.76
C ALA A 245 13.15 2.02 -1.12
N VAL A 246 13.29 0.73 -1.46
CA VAL A 246 12.55 -0.38 -0.85
C VAL A 246 12.81 -0.42 0.67
N ALA A 247 14.08 -0.39 1.09
CA ALA A 247 14.47 -0.41 2.50
C ALA A 247 14.04 0.87 3.27
N GLY A 248 13.76 1.97 2.58
CA GLY A 248 13.22 3.19 3.18
C GLY A 248 11.80 3.01 3.73
N TYR A 249 10.90 2.37 2.97
CA TYR A 249 9.48 2.26 3.32
C TYR A 249 9.12 1.04 4.19
N LEU A 250 9.86 -0.06 4.04
CA LEU A 250 9.65 -1.28 4.83
C LEU A 250 10.14 -1.13 6.28
N ASP A 251 9.45 -1.77 7.22
CA ASP A 251 9.89 -1.88 8.62
C ASP A 251 10.96 -2.97 8.77
N PHE A 252 10.84 -4.06 8.02
CA PHE A 252 11.85 -5.11 7.90
C PHE A 252 11.72 -5.86 6.55
N ILE A 253 12.76 -6.59 6.18
CA ILE A 253 12.96 -7.25 4.88
C ILE A 253 13.23 -8.72 5.13
N ASN A 254 12.33 -9.60 4.66
CA ASN A 254 12.46 -11.05 4.79
C ASN A 254 13.30 -11.59 3.62
N LEU A 255 14.61 -11.73 3.82
CA LEU A 255 15.52 -12.24 2.80
C LEU A 255 15.32 -13.75 2.65
N MET A 256 14.84 -14.20 1.49
CA MET A 256 14.56 -15.61 1.20
C MET A 256 15.85 -16.40 0.96
N ALA A 257 16.60 -16.64 2.03
CA ALA A 257 17.93 -17.25 2.01
C ALA A 257 17.88 -18.79 1.97
N TYR A 258 17.10 -19.28 1.01
CA TYR A 258 16.85 -20.68 0.66
C TYR A 258 16.50 -20.76 -0.84
N ASP A 259 16.29 -21.96 -1.38
CA ASP A 259 16.14 -22.19 -2.83
C ASP A 259 17.29 -21.61 -3.67
N PHE A 260 18.51 -21.57 -3.09
CA PHE A 260 19.72 -21.22 -3.85
C PHE A 260 20.02 -22.27 -4.94
N HIS A 261 19.77 -23.54 -4.62
CA HIS A 261 19.96 -24.68 -5.51
C HIS A 261 18.79 -25.67 -5.43
N GLY A 262 18.54 -26.40 -6.52
CA GLY A 262 17.44 -27.36 -6.57
C GLY A 262 17.23 -28.01 -7.94
N LYS A 263 16.11 -28.72 -8.10
CA LYS A 263 15.74 -29.57 -9.26
C LYS A 263 15.78 -28.91 -10.66
N TRP A 264 16.01 -27.60 -10.75
CA TRP A 264 16.23 -26.85 -11.98
C TRP A 264 17.69 -26.91 -12.48
N GLU A 265 18.62 -27.36 -11.64
CA GLU A 265 20.04 -27.59 -11.98
C GLU A 265 20.32 -29.05 -12.37
N ARG A 266 21.51 -29.28 -12.94
CA ARG A 266 21.99 -30.61 -13.38
C ARG A 266 22.96 -31.27 -12.40
N GLU A 267 23.22 -30.61 -11.27
CA GLU A 267 24.17 -31.01 -10.24
C GLU A 267 23.52 -30.81 -8.87
N THR A 268 23.85 -31.64 -7.89
CA THR A 268 23.40 -31.49 -6.50
C THR A 268 23.97 -30.22 -5.88
N GLY A 269 23.12 -29.28 -5.48
CA GLY A 269 23.49 -28.09 -4.71
C GLY A 269 22.66 -27.97 -3.44
N HIS A 270 23.18 -27.30 -2.43
CA HIS A 270 22.51 -27.18 -1.13
C HIS A 270 21.37 -26.16 -1.13
N ASN A 271 20.28 -26.41 -0.41
CA ASN A 271 19.11 -25.52 -0.34
C ASN A 271 19.47 -24.11 0.16
N ALA A 272 20.15 -24.05 1.31
CA ALA A 272 20.52 -22.81 2.01
C ALA A 272 21.94 -22.84 2.61
N PRO A 273 23.01 -22.94 1.81
CA PRO A 273 24.39 -23.00 2.33
C PRO A 273 24.77 -21.66 2.98
N LEU A 274 25.38 -21.68 4.18
CA LEU A 274 25.76 -20.44 4.88
C LEU A 274 26.88 -19.71 4.11
N PHE A 275 27.88 -20.48 3.67
CA PHE A 275 28.95 -20.07 2.76
C PHE A 275 28.92 -20.98 1.52
N ALA A 276 29.34 -20.47 0.36
CA ALA A 276 29.48 -21.31 -0.83
C ALA A 276 30.73 -22.20 -0.75
N PRO A 277 30.71 -23.43 -1.29
CA PRO A 277 31.84 -24.34 -1.23
C PRO A 277 32.98 -23.90 -2.17
N SER A 278 34.20 -24.34 -1.88
CA SER A 278 35.40 -24.08 -2.69
C SER A 278 35.26 -24.60 -4.13
N SER A 279 34.51 -25.70 -4.30
CA SER A 279 34.24 -26.35 -5.58
C SER A 279 33.26 -25.60 -6.51
N ASP A 280 32.56 -24.57 -6.03
CA ASP A 280 31.65 -23.78 -6.85
C ASP A 280 32.39 -22.86 -7.83
N SER A 281 31.73 -22.53 -8.94
CA SER A 281 32.23 -21.50 -9.86
C SER A 281 32.12 -20.10 -9.25
N GLU A 282 32.95 -19.15 -9.71
CA GLU A 282 32.91 -17.76 -9.21
C GLU A 282 31.55 -17.07 -9.38
N TRP A 283 30.70 -17.53 -10.32
CA TRP A 283 29.31 -17.08 -10.39
C TRP A 283 28.45 -17.73 -9.31
N ARG A 284 28.53 -19.07 -9.16
CA ARG A 284 27.74 -19.80 -8.15
C ARG A 284 28.11 -19.44 -6.71
N LYS A 285 29.35 -19.00 -6.43
CA LYS A 285 29.77 -18.54 -5.09
C LYS A 285 28.95 -17.36 -4.54
N GLN A 286 28.18 -16.66 -5.37
CA GLN A 286 27.21 -15.65 -4.94
C GLN A 286 25.93 -16.26 -4.31
N LEU A 287 25.71 -17.57 -4.44
CA LEU A 287 24.51 -18.30 -4.02
C LEU A 287 24.70 -18.92 -2.62
N SER A 288 24.91 -18.08 -1.63
CA SER A 288 24.95 -18.47 -0.22
C SER A 288 24.34 -17.40 0.69
N VAL A 289 23.91 -17.80 1.89
CA VAL A 289 23.25 -16.91 2.87
C VAL A 289 24.12 -15.66 3.14
N SER A 290 25.43 -15.86 3.33
CA SER A 290 26.38 -14.76 3.55
C SER A 290 26.50 -13.83 2.34
N ALA A 291 26.78 -14.37 1.15
CA ALA A 291 26.93 -13.58 -0.07
C ALA A 291 25.67 -12.77 -0.41
N ALA A 292 24.48 -13.34 -0.20
CA ALA A 292 23.22 -12.65 -0.47
C ALA A 292 22.92 -11.53 0.55
N ALA A 293 23.12 -11.78 1.85
CA ALA A 293 22.93 -10.76 2.88
C ALA A 293 23.94 -9.62 2.75
N GLU A 294 25.20 -9.94 2.39
CA GLU A 294 26.20 -8.94 2.03
C GLU A 294 25.81 -8.15 0.77
N MET A 295 25.29 -8.79 -0.27
CA MET A 295 24.83 -8.09 -1.48
C MET A 295 23.75 -7.06 -1.15
N TRP A 296 22.70 -7.45 -0.40
CA TRP A 296 21.65 -6.53 0.04
C TRP A 296 22.19 -5.38 0.89
N THR A 297 23.13 -5.67 1.81
CA THR A 297 23.81 -4.63 2.61
C THR A 297 24.62 -3.66 1.73
N ARG A 298 25.44 -4.18 0.81
CA ARG A 298 26.24 -3.38 -0.14
C ARG A 298 25.39 -2.57 -1.12
N MET A 299 24.15 -3.00 -1.39
CA MET A 299 23.17 -2.26 -2.18
C MET A 299 22.33 -1.26 -1.35
N GLY A 300 22.60 -1.11 -0.05
CA GLY A 300 22.04 -0.04 0.79
C GLY A 300 20.89 -0.46 1.71
N ALA A 301 20.62 -1.75 1.90
CA ALA A 301 19.69 -2.21 2.94
C ALA A 301 20.37 -2.14 4.33
N PRO A 302 19.74 -1.51 5.34
CA PRO A 302 20.25 -1.53 6.71
C PRO A 302 20.21 -2.95 7.30
N LYS A 303 21.27 -3.36 7.99
CA LYS A 303 21.43 -4.74 8.50
C LYS A 303 20.35 -5.10 9.51
N GLU A 304 19.98 -4.15 10.37
CA GLU A 304 18.94 -4.26 11.39
C GLU A 304 17.51 -4.41 10.81
N LYS A 305 17.33 -4.12 9.51
CA LYS A 305 16.09 -4.42 8.76
C LYS A 305 16.14 -5.76 8.03
N LEU A 306 17.31 -6.31 7.72
CA LEU A 306 17.44 -7.61 7.05
C LEU A 306 17.18 -8.75 8.04
N ILE A 307 16.13 -9.52 7.76
CA ILE A 307 15.72 -10.71 8.50
C ILE A 307 16.04 -11.94 7.64
N ILE A 308 16.91 -12.81 8.13
CA ILE A 308 17.54 -13.85 7.30
C ILE A 308 16.70 -15.12 7.31
N GLY A 309 16.28 -15.57 6.12
CA GLY A 309 15.47 -16.78 5.93
C GLY A 309 16.19 -18.08 6.32
N MET A 310 15.44 -18.96 6.98
CA MET A 310 15.85 -20.29 7.44
C MET A 310 14.80 -21.29 6.92
N PRO A 311 15.17 -22.26 6.08
CA PRO A 311 14.23 -23.27 5.62
C PRO A 311 14.06 -24.37 6.66
N THR A 312 12.83 -24.78 6.95
CA THR A 312 12.53 -26.02 7.68
C THR A 312 12.25 -27.16 6.69
N TYR A 313 12.97 -27.15 5.56
CA TYR A 313 12.82 -28.08 4.45
C TYR A 313 14.15 -28.26 3.69
N GLY A 314 14.25 -29.35 2.93
CA GLY A 314 15.36 -29.62 2.03
C GLY A 314 14.94 -29.63 0.56
N ARG A 315 15.87 -29.24 -0.33
CA ARG A 315 15.74 -29.44 -1.79
C ARG A 315 16.42 -30.75 -2.16
N THR A 316 15.73 -31.55 -2.98
CA THR A 316 16.11 -32.95 -3.24
C THR A 316 16.44 -33.22 -4.70
N PHE A 317 17.35 -34.16 -4.92
CA PHE A 317 17.83 -34.58 -6.23
C PHE A 317 17.86 -36.11 -6.33
N THR A 318 17.72 -36.63 -7.55
CA THR A 318 18.10 -38.01 -7.89
C THR A 318 19.48 -37.97 -8.56
N VAL A 319 20.45 -38.67 -7.98
CA VAL A 319 21.87 -38.67 -8.38
C VAL A 319 22.08 -39.60 -9.58
N ALA A 320 22.84 -39.15 -10.58
CA ALA A 320 22.98 -39.83 -11.88
C ALA A 320 24.28 -40.68 -12.00
N GLY A 321 25.02 -40.92 -10.92
CA GLY A 321 26.29 -41.64 -10.96
C GLY A 321 26.83 -42.02 -9.57
N PRO A 322 28.05 -42.58 -9.49
CA PRO A 322 28.62 -43.12 -8.24
C PRO A 322 29.13 -42.05 -7.26
N ARG A 323 29.20 -40.77 -7.66
CA ARG A 323 29.50 -39.65 -6.76
C ARG A 323 28.18 -39.06 -6.25
N ASN A 324 28.08 -38.86 -4.94
CA ASN A 324 26.89 -38.40 -4.23
C ASN A 324 27.18 -37.28 -3.21
N THR A 325 28.32 -36.59 -3.37
CA THR A 325 28.66 -35.35 -2.64
C THR A 325 27.90 -34.15 -3.23
N VAL A 326 28.04 -32.96 -2.64
CA VAL A 326 27.76 -31.70 -3.37
C VAL A 326 28.48 -31.67 -4.73
N ASN A 327 27.89 -30.98 -5.72
CA ASN A 327 28.35 -30.89 -7.10
C ASN A 327 28.57 -32.27 -7.79
N SER A 328 27.66 -33.21 -7.51
CA SER A 328 27.52 -34.47 -8.23
C SER A 328 26.43 -34.38 -9.30
N PRO A 329 26.60 -34.98 -10.49
CA PRO A 329 25.56 -34.96 -11.52
C PRO A 329 24.23 -35.56 -11.05
N ALA A 330 23.12 -34.89 -11.38
CA ALA A 330 21.76 -35.29 -11.05
C ALA A 330 20.92 -35.49 -12.32
N SER A 331 19.98 -36.45 -12.27
CA SER A 331 19.01 -36.72 -13.35
C SER A 331 17.74 -35.88 -13.25
N GLY A 332 17.53 -35.22 -12.10
CA GLY A 332 16.39 -34.35 -11.81
C GLY A 332 16.17 -34.24 -10.30
N GLY A 333 14.97 -33.82 -9.91
CA GLY A 333 14.56 -33.77 -8.51
C GLY A 333 14.52 -35.15 -7.84
N GLY A 334 14.53 -35.15 -6.50
CA GLY A 334 14.27 -36.35 -5.71
C GLY A 334 12.79 -36.75 -5.74
N LYS A 335 12.51 -37.97 -5.28
CA LYS A 335 11.17 -38.53 -5.09
C LYS A 335 10.40 -37.66 -4.08
N ALA A 336 9.08 -37.56 -4.27
CA ALA A 336 8.22 -36.75 -3.42
C ALA A 336 8.02 -37.40 -2.03
N GLY A 337 7.97 -36.59 -0.98
CA GLY A 337 7.65 -37.03 0.38
C GLY A 337 6.19 -37.48 0.54
N GLU A 338 5.89 -38.30 1.56
CA GLU A 338 4.53 -38.81 1.79
C GLU A 338 3.54 -37.68 2.14
N TYR A 339 4.01 -36.65 2.83
CA TYR A 339 3.16 -35.61 3.41
C TYR A 339 3.21 -34.30 2.61
N THR A 340 4.39 -33.91 2.11
CA THR A 340 4.57 -32.70 1.27
C THR A 340 4.19 -32.92 -0.19
N LYS A 341 4.43 -34.13 -0.72
CA LYS A 341 4.01 -34.59 -2.06
C LYS A 341 4.56 -33.79 -3.25
N GLU A 342 5.60 -32.98 -3.09
CA GLU A 342 6.34 -32.35 -4.18
C GLU A 342 7.65 -33.09 -4.48
N GLY A 343 7.88 -33.50 -5.74
CA GLY A 343 9.17 -34.04 -6.17
C GLY A 343 10.24 -32.94 -6.23
N GLY A 344 11.41 -33.19 -5.65
CA GLY A 344 12.48 -32.20 -5.46
C GLY A 344 12.39 -31.39 -4.16
N PHE A 345 11.57 -31.81 -3.20
CA PHE A 345 11.31 -31.13 -1.94
C PHE A 345 11.01 -32.17 -0.83
N LEU A 346 11.44 -31.91 0.41
CA LEU A 346 11.04 -32.64 1.62
C LEU A 346 10.97 -31.67 2.81
N ALA A 347 9.97 -31.79 3.68
CA ALA A 347 9.96 -31.10 4.97
C ALA A 347 11.08 -31.64 5.89
N TYR A 348 11.54 -30.87 6.87
CA TYR A 348 12.57 -31.33 7.82
C TYR A 348 12.15 -32.62 8.55
N TYR A 349 10.88 -32.75 8.94
CA TYR A 349 10.36 -34.00 9.51
C TYR A 349 10.41 -35.21 8.53
N GLU A 350 10.31 -34.99 7.21
CA GLU A 350 10.51 -36.06 6.21
C GLU A 350 11.99 -36.42 6.04
N VAL A 351 12.91 -35.46 6.19
CA VAL A 351 14.35 -35.73 6.23
C VAL A 351 14.73 -36.48 7.51
N CYS A 352 14.10 -36.17 8.65
CA CYS A 352 14.25 -36.93 9.88
C CYS A 352 13.82 -38.40 9.71
N GLU A 353 12.67 -38.67 9.08
CA GLU A 353 12.28 -40.04 8.73
C GLU A 353 13.30 -40.71 7.80
N MET A 354 13.79 -40.01 6.77
CA MET A 354 14.80 -40.53 5.84
C MET A 354 16.10 -40.92 6.56
N LEU A 355 16.56 -40.11 7.51
CA LEU A 355 17.74 -40.35 8.35
C LEU A 355 17.54 -41.52 9.31
N ARG A 356 16.44 -41.54 10.07
CA ARG A 356 16.10 -42.63 11.00
C ARG A 356 15.90 -43.97 10.28
N ASN A 357 15.45 -43.96 9.02
CA ASN A 357 15.32 -45.14 8.17
C ASN A 357 16.63 -45.49 7.41
N GLY A 358 17.79 -45.07 7.90
CA GLY A 358 19.09 -45.62 7.49
C GLY A 358 19.75 -44.94 6.29
N ALA A 359 19.37 -43.69 5.98
CA ALA A 359 20.19 -42.82 5.12
C ALA A 359 21.55 -42.50 5.76
N THR A 360 22.45 -41.92 4.96
CA THR A 360 23.74 -41.40 5.41
C THR A 360 23.66 -39.88 5.60
N TYR A 361 23.93 -39.41 6.80
CA TYR A 361 24.18 -38.00 7.12
C TYR A 361 25.63 -37.63 6.77
N VAL A 362 25.81 -36.49 6.14
CA VAL A 362 27.11 -35.86 5.89
C VAL A 362 27.02 -34.40 6.33
N TRP A 363 28.02 -33.93 7.07
CA TRP A 363 28.16 -32.52 7.44
C TRP A 363 29.23 -31.86 6.57
N ASP A 364 28.89 -30.74 5.93
CA ASP A 364 29.83 -29.97 5.12
C ASP A 364 30.48 -28.85 5.96
N GLU A 365 31.79 -28.94 6.16
CA GLU A 365 32.55 -27.96 6.95
C GLU A 365 32.90 -26.68 6.19
N GLU A 366 32.73 -26.60 4.86
CA GLU A 366 32.84 -25.33 4.14
C GLU A 366 31.52 -24.58 4.20
N MET A 367 30.42 -25.25 3.83
CA MET A 367 29.09 -24.64 3.73
C MET A 367 28.37 -24.47 5.08
N LYS A 368 28.85 -25.15 6.14
CA LYS A 368 28.25 -25.22 7.50
C LYS A 368 26.79 -25.69 7.52
N VAL A 369 26.51 -26.73 6.75
CA VAL A 369 25.17 -27.33 6.58
C VAL A 369 25.27 -28.85 6.35
N PRO A 370 24.23 -29.63 6.69
CA PRO A 370 24.17 -31.05 6.42
C PRO A 370 23.65 -31.39 5.01
N TYR A 371 23.89 -32.61 4.56
CA TYR A 371 23.09 -33.26 3.52
C TYR A 371 22.90 -34.75 3.83
N ALA A 372 21.81 -35.34 3.34
CA ALA A 372 21.49 -36.75 3.55
C ALA A 372 21.38 -37.52 2.22
N ILE A 373 21.84 -38.78 2.23
CA ILE A 373 21.88 -39.66 1.05
C ILE A 373 21.16 -40.98 1.36
N HIS A 374 20.18 -41.37 0.55
CA HIS A 374 19.55 -42.69 0.61
C HIS A 374 19.50 -43.32 -0.79
N GLY A 375 20.47 -44.20 -1.08
CA GLY A 375 20.61 -44.82 -2.39
C GLY A 375 20.94 -43.80 -3.47
N ASP A 376 20.00 -43.59 -4.40
CA ASP A 376 20.07 -42.58 -5.47
C ASP A 376 19.53 -41.20 -5.03
N GLN A 377 18.92 -41.08 -3.85
CA GLN A 377 18.31 -39.84 -3.37
C GLN A 377 19.29 -39.00 -2.55
N TRP A 378 19.33 -37.70 -2.83
CA TRP A 378 20.15 -36.71 -2.12
C TRP A 378 19.27 -35.54 -1.67
N VAL A 379 19.48 -35.04 -0.45
CA VAL A 379 18.80 -33.85 0.09
C VAL A 379 19.75 -32.94 0.85
N GLY A 380 19.78 -31.65 0.48
CA GLY A 380 20.42 -30.59 1.26
C GLY A 380 19.37 -29.85 2.07
N PHE A 381 19.56 -29.75 3.39
CA PHE A 381 18.57 -29.29 4.38
C PHE A 381 19.26 -28.55 5.54
N ASP A 382 18.48 -28.02 6.48
CA ASP A 382 19.02 -27.45 7.72
C ASP A 382 18.69 -28.35 8.93
N ASP A 383 19.64 -28.48 9.85
CA ASP A 383 19.51 -29.16 11.15
C ASP A 383 19.79 -28.18 12.31
N GLU A 384 19.61 -28.62 13.55
CA GLU A 384 19.86 -27.74 14.71
C GLU A 384 21.31 -27.20 14.73
N LYS A 385 22.27 -27.98 14.22
CA LYS A 385 23.68 -27.58 14.13
C LYS A 385 23.87 -26.45 13.11
N SER A 386 23.35 -26.57 11.89
CA SER A 386 23.44 -25.51 10.88
C SER A 386 22.65 -24.26 11.28
N ILE A 387 21.46 -24.44 11.87
CA ILE A 387 20.67 -23.35 12.43
C ILE A 387 21.47 -22.59 13.50
N ARG A 388 22.12 -23.26 14.47
CA ARG A 388 22.96 -22.56 15.46
C ARG A 388 24.16 -21.84 14.84
N TYR A 389 24.84 -22.43 13.85
CA TYR A 389 25.90 -21.74 13.10
C TYR A 389 25.38 -20.47 12.40
N LYS A 390 24.21 -20.56 11.73
CA LYS A 390 23.55 -19.42 11.10
C LYS A 390 23.14 -18.36 12.11
N MET A 391 22.57 -18.72 13.25
CA MET A 391 22.20 -17.77 14.31
C MET A 391 23.41 -17.07 14.92
N LYS A 392 24.53 -17.79 15.11
CA LYS A 392 25.79 -17.19 15.55
C LYS A 392 26.31 -16.18 14.54
N TRP A 393 26.45 -16.57 13.27
CA TRP A 393 26.88 -15.68 12.18
C TRP A 393 25.97 -14.44 12.04
N LEU A 394 24.66 -14.62 12.20
CA LEU A 394 23.63 -13.58 12.12
C LEU A 394 23.81 -12.54 13.22
N LYS A 395 24.02 -12.99 14.46
CA LYS A 395 24.36 -12.14 15.62
C LYS A 395 25.67 -11.39 15.39
N GLU A 396 26.74 -12.09 15.01
CA GLU A 396 28.08 -11.54 14.76
C GLU A 396 28.10 -10.49 13.63
N ASN A 397 27.22 -10.64 12.63
CA ASN A 397 27.09 -9.68 11.54
C ASN A 397 26.09 -8.55 11.80
N GLY A 398 25.32 -8.58 12.89
CA GLY A 398 24.38 -7.51 13.27
C GLY A 398 23.10 -7.45 12.44
N PHE A 399 22.59 -8.58 11.95
CA PHE A 399 21.32 -8.62 11.21
C PHE A 399 20.09 -8.59 12.15
N GLY A 400 18.93 -8.13 11.65
CA GLY A 400 17.76 -7.81 12.46
C GLY A 400 17.00 -8.98 13.09
N GLY A 401 17.26 -10.22 12.65
CA GLY A 401 16.62 -11.44 13.15
C GLY A 401 16.58 -12.56 12.11
N ALA A 402 15.91 -13.65 12.46
CA ALA A 402 15.68 -14.79 11.57
C ALA A 402 14.22 -14.86 11.10
N MET A 403 14.04 -15.31 9.86
CA MET A 403 12.75 -15.60 9.24
C MET A 403 12.69 -17.10 8.96
N VAL A 404 11.51 -17.71 9.06
CA VAL A 404 11.33 -19.16 8.90
C VAL A 404 10.27 -19.47 7.85
N TRP A 405 10.68 -20.22 6.83
CA TRP A 405 9.77 -20.88 5.88
C TRP A 405 9.86 -22.40 6.10
N THR A 406 8.96 -23.02 6.86
CA THR A 406 7.74 -22.52 7.53
C THR A 406 7.63 -23.05 8.97
N VAL A 407 6.70 -22.52 9.76
CA VAL A 407 6.37 -23.09 11.10
C VAL A 407 5.78 -24.50 10.99
N ASP A 408 5.16 -24.82 9.87
CA ASP A 408 4.45 -26.08 9.64
C ASP A 408 5.33 -27.23 9.09
N MET A 409 6.64 -27.05 8.94
CA MET A 409 7.59 -28.08 8.45
C MET A 409 8.74 -28.44 9.40
N ASP A 410 8.88 -27.73 10.54
CA ASP A 410 9.70 -28.16 11.68
C ASP A 410 9.05 -29.38 12.36
N ASP A 411 9.72 -30.06 13.29
CA ASP A 411 9.05 -31.09 14.12
C ASP A 411 8.20 -30.47 15.23
N PHE A 412 7.06 -29.92 14.84
CA PHE A 412 6.06 -29.32 15.72
C PHE A 412 5.39 -30.32 16.68
N THR A 413 5.52 -31.62 16.41
CA THR A 413 5.07 -32.70 17.30
C THR A 413 6.10 -33.00 18.39
N GLY A 414 7.38 -32.89 18.04
CA GLY A 414 8.54 -33.31 18.83
C GLY A 414 8.86 -34.81 18.74
N THR A 415 8.14 -35.60 17.93
CA THR A 415 8.20 -37.07 17.95
C THR A 415 8.86 -37.72 16.74
N VAL A 416 9.07 -36.98 15.65
CA VAL A 416 9.56 -37.49 14.36
C VAL A 416 11.09 -37.51 14.30
N CYS A 417 11.75 -36.45 14.77
CA CYS A 417 13.20 -36.33 14.71
C CYS A 417 13.91 -37.04 15.87
N GLY A 418 13.33 -36.96 17.07
CA GLY A 418 13.87 -37.57 18.29
C GLY A 418 13.92 -36.58 19.45
N ASN A 419 14.45 -37.04 20.59
CA ASN A 419 14.66 -36.27 21.83
C ASN A 419 13.41 -35.64 22.49
N ASP A 420 12.19 -35.88 21.97
CA ASP A 420 10.91 -35.39 22.51
C ASP A 420 10.84 -33.85 22.63
N VAL A 421 11.50 -33.13 21.71
CA VAL A 421 11.57 -31.66 21.68
C VAL A 421 10.68 -31.12 20.55
N LYS A 422 9.58 -30.44 20.89
CA LYS A 422 8.81 -29.65 19.91
C LYS A 422 9.64 -28.52 19.31
N TYR A 423 9.44 -28.28 18.02
CA TYR A 423 10.09 -27.20 17.27
C TYR A 423 11.62 -27.18 17.46
N PRO A 424 12.35 -28.28 17.17
CA PRO A 424 13.79 -28.36 17.43
C PRO A 424 14.57 -27.25 16.69
N LEU A 425 14.18 -26.90 15.45
CA LEU A 425 14.83 -25.85 14.66
C LEU A 425 14.42 -24.45 15.11
N ILE A 426 13.12 -24.15 15.14
CA ILE A 426 12.62 -22.80 15.45
C ILE A 426 12.85 -22.47 16.94
N GLY A 427 12.78 -23.48 17.79
CA GLY A 427 13.20 -23.40 19.18
C GLY A 427 14.69 -23.10 19.33
N ALA A 428 15.56 -23.66 18.49
CA ALA A 428 17.00 -23.31 18.50
C ALA A 428 17.24 -21.86 18.01
N ILE A 429 16.48 -21.40 17.02
CA ILE A 429 16.46 -19.98 16.60
C ILE A 429 16.08 -19.08 17.80
N ARG A 430 14.99 -19.40 18.51
CA ARG A 430 14.52 -18.65 19.68
C ARG A 430 15.53 -18.65 20.83
N GLU A 431 16.13 -19.81 21.10
CA GLU A 431 17.13 -20.02 22.14
C GLU A 431 18.41 -19.20 21.87
N GLU A 432 18.93 -19.25 20.63
CA GLU A 432 20.12 -18.49 20.22
C GLU A 432 19.90 -16.98 20.14
N LEU A 433 18.76 -16.53 19.61
CA LEU A 433 18.51 -15.09 19.37
C LEU A 433 17.89 -14.37 20.56
N ARG A 434 17.20 -15.08 21.47
CA ARG A 434 16.45 -14.47 22.58
C ARG A 434 16.70 -15.11 23.95
N GLY A 435 17.54 -16.14 24.05
CA GLY A 435 17.88 -16.81 25.31
C GLY A 435 16.77 -17.68 25.91
N ILE A 436 15.65 -17.85 25.22
CA ILE A 436 14.48 -18.60 25.70
C ILE A 436 14.66 -20.07 25.33
N LYS A 437 15.10 -20.88 26.29
CA LYS A 437 15.35 -22.32 26.13
C LYS A 437 14.15 -23.07 25.55
N ARG A 438 14.43 -24.18 24.85
CA ARG A 438 13.39 -25.14 24.39
C ARG A 438 12.79 -25.98 25.51
N GLY A 439 13.54 -26.23 26.59
CA GLY A 439 13.09 -26.99 27.74
C GLY A 439 14.24 -27.25 28.72
N PRO A 440 13.99 -27.89 29.89
CA PRO A 440 15.04 -28.21 30.85
C PRO A 440 16.02 -29.27 30.34
N ASN A 441 15.52 -30.24 29.56
CA ASN A 441 16.27 -31.42 29.09
C ASN A 441 16.47 -31.44 27.55
N ALA A 442 16.12 -30.36 26.84
CA ALA A 442 16.04 -30.34 25.38
C ALA A 442 17.44 -30.33 24.71
N GLN A 443 17.82 -31.45 24.10
CA GLN A 443 19.10 -31.62 23.38
C GLN A 443 18.88 -31.68 21.86
N ASP A 444 19.85 -31.19 21.10
CA ASP A 444 19.88 -31.33 19.63
C ASP A 444 20.08 -32.81 19.24
N VAL A 445 19.55 -33.23 18.10
CA VAL A 445 19.74 -34.59 17.57
C VAL A 445 21.13 -34.71 16.94
N ASP A 446 21.99 -35.54 17.53
CA ASP A 446 23.29 -35.85 16.93
C ASP A 446 23.13 -36.88 15.80
N TRP A 447 22.78 -36.38 14.62
CA TRP A 447 22.62 -37.18 13.40
C TRP A 447 23.87 -37.99 13.00
N SER A 448 25.07 -37.59 13.45
CA SER A 448 26.30 -38.36 13.23
C SER A 448 26.37 -39.66 14.05
N LYS A 449 25.55 -39.78 15.10
CA LYS A 449 25.35 -41.00 15.91
C LYS A 449 24.06 -41.75 15.58
N VAL A 450 23.02 -41.05 15.11
CA VAL A 450 21.69 -41.64 14.83
C VAL A 450 21.61 -42.24 13.43
N ALA A 451 22.19 -41.59 12.43
CA ALA A 451 22.23 -42.06 11.04
C ALA A 451 23.58 -42.72 10.73
N LYS A 452 23.73 -43.28 9.52
CA LYS A 452 25.08 -43.60 9.01
C LYS A 452 25.83 -42.28 8.81
N SER A 453 27.11 -42.20 9.17
CA SER A 453 27.90 -40.97 9.04
C SER A 453 29.07 -41.16 8.09
N SER A 454 29.46 -40.10 7.37
CA SER A 454 30.64 -40.08 6.51
C SER A 454 31.28 -38.69 6.50
N THR A 455 32.61 -38.63 6.54
CA THR A 455 33.40 -37.38 6.48
C THR A 455 34.12 -37.27 5.15
N THR A 456 33.74 -36.30 4.31
CA THR A 456 34.41 -35.99 3.05
C THR A 456 35.70 -35.21 3.28
N LEU A 457 36.85 -35.82 2.96
CA LEU A 457 38.12 -35.12 2.83
C LEU A 457 38.16 -34.38 1.48
N VAL A 458 38.28 -33.06 1.50
CA VAL A 458 38.36 -32.22 0.29
C VAL A 458 39.78 -32.30 -0.28
N ALA A 459 39.87 -32.50 -1.60
CA ALA A 459 41.13 -32.48 -2.35
C ALA A 459 41.21 -31.20 -3.20
N GLU A 460 42.26 -30.40 -3.00
CA GLU A 460 42.46 -29.16 -3.75
C GLU A 460 42.66 -29.41 -5.25
N LYS A 461 42.26 -28.41 -6.06
CA LYS A 461 42.62 -28.32 -7.49
C LYS A 461 43.16 -26.93 -7.84
N PRO A 462 44.10 -26.83 -8.80
CA PRO A 462 44.86 -25.61 -9.06
C PRO A 462 44.03 -24.53 -9.78
N ALA A 463 44.46 -23.28 -9.59
CA ALA A 463 43.77 -22.08 -10.06
C ALA A 463 43.79 -21.88 -11.59
N ALA A 464 42.74 -21.23 -12.11
CA ALA A 464 42.59 -20.88 -13.52
C ALA A 464 43.24 -19.53 -13.89
N ILE A 465 43.82 -19.46 -15.10
CA ILE A 465 44.50 -18.27 -15.63
C ILE A 465 43.47 -17.29 -16.21
N LYS A 466 43.67 -15.98 -15.99
CA LYS A 466 42.83 -14.90 -16.51
C LYS A 466 43.43 -14.27 -17.78
N ILE A 467 42.58 -13.98 -18.76
CA ILE A 467 42.95 -13.19 -19.96
C ILE A 467 42.43 -11.75 -19.78
N PRO A 468 43.23 -10.69 -20.06
CA PRO A 468 42.77 -9.30 -19.91
C PRO A 468 41.76 -8.86 -20.98
N VAL A 469 40.82 -7.99 -20.60
CA VAL A 469 39.87 -7.35 -21.53
C VAL A 469 40.40 -5.97 -21.92
N ALA A 470 40.83 -5.79 -23.17
CA ALA A 470 41.46 -4.56 -23.66
C ALA A 470 40.77 -3.90 -24.88
N ASP A 471 39.90 -4.61 -25.60
CA ASP A 471 39.44 -4.22 -26.95
C ASP A 471 38.02 -3.62 -27.05
N VAL A 472 37.49 -3.00 -25.98
CA VAL A 472 36.08 -2.54 -25.92
C VAL A 472 35.92 -1.04 -25.62
N LEU A 473 36.96 -0.20 -25.82
CA LEU A 473 36.92 1.23 -25.47
C LEU A 473 37.49 2.19 -26.55
N SER A 474 36.95 2.18 -27.77
CA SER A 474 37.20 3.26 -28.74
C SER A 474 36.15 3.41 -29.87
N LYS A 475 34.94 3.95 -29.59
CA LYS A 475 34.03 4.53 -30.63
C LYS A 475 32.79 5.31 -30.12
N LEU A 476 32.97 6.39 -29.35
CA LEU A 476 31.91 7.40 -29.14
C LEU A 476 32.45 8.84 -29.11
N LYS A 477 32.14 9.61 -30.16
CA LYS A 477 32.30 11.08 -30.23
C LYS A 477 31.34 11.68 -31.26
N THR A 478 30.35 12.45 -30.80
CA THR A 478 29.95 13.77 -31.35
C THR A 478 29.03 14.47 -30.34
N LYS A 479 28.94 15.80 -30.41
CA LYS A 479 28.05 16.61 -29.55
C LYS A 479 26.72 16.89 -30.27
N PRO A 480 25.59 17.03 -29.55
CA PRO A 480 24.41 17.69 -30.10
C PRO A 480 24.63 19.20 -30.19
N THR A 481 24.11 19.83 -31.24
CA THR A 481 24.09 21.29 -31.41
C THR A 481 22.72 21.81 -30.98
N VAL A 482 22.69 22.84 -30.12
CA VAL A 482 21.43 23.48 -29.70
C VAL A 482 21.13 24.65 -30.63
N SER A 483 19.91 24.69 -31.17
CA SER A 483 19.32 25.88 -31.79
C SER A 483 18.06 26.29 -31.04
N ASN A 484 17.93 27.58 -30.76
CA ASN A 484 16.70 28.13 -30.19
C ASN A 484 15.69 28.37 -31.31
N GLN A 485 14.46 27.87 -31.16
CA GLN A 485 13.31 28.37 -31.89
C GLN A 485 12.18 28.72 -30.92
N ILE A 486 11.48 29.81 -31.23
CA ILE A 486 10.48 30.44 -30.35
C ILE A 486 9.10 29.87 -30.68
N ILE A 487 8.32 29.57 -29.65
CA ILE A 487 6.99 28.97 -29.75
C ILE A 487 5.97 30.02 -30.26
N PRO A 488 5.22 29.73 -31.34
CA PRO A 488 4.01 30.47 -31.70
C PRO A 488 2.77 29.81 -31.06
N ILE A 489 1.89 30.62 -30.44
CA ILE A 489 0.55 30.26 -29.96
C ILE A 489 -0.36 31.47 -30.20
N PRO A 490 -1.62 31.34 -30.64
CA PRO A 490 -2.29 30.21 -31.31
C PRO A 490 -2.87 30.61 -32.69
N THR A 491 -3.45 29.63 -33.39
CA THR A 491 -4.71 29.84 -34.12
C THR A 491 -5.69 28.76 -33.70
N ASP A 492 -6.96 29.13 -33.48
CA ASP A 492 -7.94 28.23 -32.87
C ASP A 492 -8.59 27.30 -33.90
N ALA A 493 -8.82 26.06 -33.49
CA ALA A 493 -9.45 25.00 -34.28
C ALA A 493 -10.31 24.05 -33.43
N ASN A 494 -10.51 24.35 -32.13
CA ASN A 494 -11.25 23.51 -31.19
C ASN A 494 -12.67 24.06 -30.92
N THR A 495 -13.42 24.34 -31.99
CA THR A 495 -14.86 24.61 -31.91
C THR A 495 -15.62 23.33 -31.56
N ARG A 496 -15.53 22.89 -30.30
CA ARG A 496 -16.43 21.87 -29.74
C ARG A 496 -17.87 22.35 -29.86
N GLU A 497 -18.80 21.45 -30.14
CA GLU A 497 -20.23 21.78 -30.15
C GLU A 497 -20.66 22.39 -28.81
N ALA A 498 -21.58 23.35 -28.85
CA ALA A 498 -22.09 24.00 -27.65
C ALA A 498 -22.74 22.97 -26.70
N GLN A 499 -22.42 23.07 -25.41
CA GLN A 499 -22.92 22.15 -24.40
C GLN A 499 -23.93 22.85 -23.50
N VAL A 500 -25.03 22.15 -23.19
CA VAL A 500 -26.12 22.67 -22.35
C VAL A 500 -26.15 21.86 -21.08
N PHE A 501 -25.73 22.49 -19.98
CA PHE A 501 -25.69 21.91 -18.63
C PHE A 501 -26.93 22.31 -17.84
N CYS A 502 -27.72 21.32 -17.44
CA CYS A 502 -28.97 21.49 -16.71
C CYS A 502 -28.85 20.95 -15.28
N TYR A 503 -28.91 21.82 -14.27
CA TYR A 503 -28.92 21.41 -12.87
C TYR A 503 -30.34 20.99 -12.43
N LEU A 504 -30.47 19.77 -11.91
CA LEU A 504 -31.69 19.27 -11.29
C LEU A 504 -31.48 19.11 -9.77
N THR A 505 -32.12 19.97 -9.00
CA THR A 505 -32.00 19.97 -7.53
C THR A 505 -32.85 18.86 -6.90
N SER A 506 -32.30 18.02 -6.04
CA SER A 506 -32.99 16.88 -5.41
C SER A 506 -34.21 17.27 -4.56
N TRP A 507 -34.26 18.51 -4.06
CA TRP A 507 -35.40 19.07 -3.35
C TRP A 507 -36.50 19.63 -4.26
N SER A 508 -36.37 19.60 -5.60
CA SER A 508 -37.44 20.05 -6.51
C SER A 508 -38.70 19.19 -6.42
N ALA A 509 -38.55 17.90 -6.15
CA ALA A 509 -39.66 16.99 -5.87
C ALA A 509 -40.45 17.39 -4.60
N LYS A 510 -39.77 18.05 -3.65
CA LYS A 510 -40.32 18.47 -2.35
C LYS A 510 -41.00 19.86 -2.40
N ARG A 511 -40.93 20.57 -3.53
CA ARG A 511 -41.61 21.87 -3.74
C ARG A 511 -43.13 21.70 -3.86
N PRO A 512 -43.95 22.70 -3.48
CA PRO A 512 -45.41 22.61 -3.52
C PRO A 512 -46.01 22.95 -4.90
N GLY A 513 -47.19 22.37 -5.19
CA GLY A 513 -48.00 22.69 -6.38
C GLY A 513 -47.23 22.50 -7.70
N ALA A 514 -47.46 23.40 -8.65
CA ALA A 514 -46.76 23.44 -9.95
C ALA A 514 -45.24 23.75 -9.83
N GLY A 515 -44.73 24.02 -8.62
CA GLY A 515 -43.30 24.11 -8.36
C GLY A 515 -42.62 22.75 -8.16
N ARG A 516 -43.38 21.66 -7.97
CA ARG A 516 -42.86 20.29 -7.94
C ARG A 516 -42.28 19.92 -9.31
N PHE A 517 -41.09 19.35 -9.30
CA PHE A 517 -40.42 18.86 -10.51
C PHE A 517 -39.58 17.61 -10.15
N GLU A 518 -39.79 16.50 -10.85
CA GLU A 518 -39.08 15.23 -10.71
C GLU A 518 -38.27 14.90 -11.97
N PRO A 519 -37.34 13.92 -11.94
CA PRO A 519 -36.61 13.48 -13.13
C PRO A 519 -37.51 13.15 -14.34
N ALA A 520 -38.73 12.66 -14.09
CA ALA A 520 -39.69 12.30 -15.14
C ALA A 520 -40.19 13.51 -15.96
N ASP A 521 -40.19 14.71 -15.38
CA ASP A 521 -40.65 15.95 -16.01
C ASP A 521 -39.59 16.57 -16.94
N LEU A 522 -38.33 16.14 -16.82
CA LEU A 522 -37.21 16.66 -17.61
C LEU A 522 -37.22 16.06 -19.02
N GLN A 523 -37.28 16.92 -20.04
CA GLN A 523 -37.18 16.53 -21.45
C GLN A 523 -35.69 16.28 -21.82
N PRO A 524 -35.25 15.02 -22.05
CA PRO A 524 -33.82 14.70 -22.09
C PRO A 524 -33.07 15.20 -23.33
N THR A 525 -33.78 15.78 -24.30
CA THR A 525 -33.24 16.35 -25.54
C THR A 525 -32.90 17.84 -25.43
N LEU A 526 -33.34 18.53 -24.37
CA LEU A 526 -33.05 19.96 -24.16
C LEU A 526 -31.65 20.23 -23.59
N CYS A 527 -31.01 19.20 -23.04
CA CYS A 527 -29.74 19.27 -22.32
C CYS A 527 -28.75 18.29 -22.94
N THR A 528 -27.47 18.67 -23.09
CA THR A 528 -26.41 17.70 -23.44
C THR A 528 -25.82 17.05 -22.19
N HIS A 529 -25.86 17.79 -21.07
CA HIS A 529 -25.42 17.37 -19.75
C HIS A 529 -26.50 17.71 -18.71
N VAL A 530 -26.76 16.79 -17.78
CA VAL A 530 -27.56 17.02 -16.58
C VAL A 530 -26.69 16.83 -15.36
N ILE A 531 -26.79 17.73 -14.39
CA ILE A 531 -26.10 17.64 -13.11
C ILE A 531 -27.16 17.45 -12.02
N TYR A 532 -27.15 16.30 -11.34
CA TYR A 532 -28.05 16.04 -10.22
C TYR A 532 -27.45 16.60 -8.93
N ALA A 533 -28.11 17.57 -8.32
CA ALA A 533 -27.59 18.40 -7.24
C ALA A 533 -28.39 18.20 -5.93
N PHE A 534 -27.85 17.72 -4.82
CA PHE A 534 -26.48 17.31 -4.55
C PHE A 534 -26.47 15.95 -3.83
N ALA A 535 -25.34 15.25 -3.94
CA ALA A 535 -24.89 14.25 -2.97
C ALA A 535 -24.39 14.93 -1.67
N THR A 536 -24.08 14.12 -0.66
CA THR A 536 -23.50 14.59 0.61
C THR A 536 -22.14 13.94 0.87
N LEU A 537 -21.49 14.33 1.96
CA LEU A 537 -20.48 13.50 2.62
C LEU A 537 -21.08 12.80 3.84
N ASN A 538 -20.62 11.58 4.08
CA ASN A 538 -20.87 10.79 5.28
C ASN A 538 -19.55 10.10 5.68
N ASP A 539 -19.06 10.31 6.90
CA ASP A 539 -17.68 9.98 7.32
C ASP A 539 -16.61 10.37 6.26
N HIS A 540 -16.75 11.58 5.68
CA HIS A 540 -15.94 12.15 4.60
C HIS A 540 -15.93 11.37 3.26
N LYS A 541 -16.83 10.41 3.06
CA LYS A 541 -17.03 9.64 1.82
C LYS A 541 -18.21 10.21 1.02
N LEU A 542 -18.21 10.06 -0.31
CA LEU A 542 -19.36 10.42 -1.15
C LEU A 542 -20.56 9.53 -0.82
N ASP A 543 -21.70 10.13 -0.48
CA ASP A 543 -22.91 9.40 -0.08
C ASP A 543 -24.19 10.06 -0.65
N ALA A 544 -25.29 9.31 -0.70
CA ALA A 544 -26.58 9.81 -1.14
C ALA A 544 -27.16 10.83 -0.15
N ALA A 545 -27.81 11.88 -0.65
CA ALA A 545 -28.57 12.77 0.22
C ALA A 545 -29.84 12.02 0.73
N PRO A 546 -30.20 12.10 2.02
CA PRO A 546 -31.25 11.25 2.60
C PRO A 546 -32.59 11.32 1.85
N GLY A 547 -33.04 10.17 1.36
CA GLY A 547 -34.28 10.05 0.59
C GLY A 547 -34.14 10.54 -0.87
N THR A 548 -33.01 10.26 -1.51
CA THR A 548 -32.76 10.51 -2.94
C THR A 548 -32.26 9.28 -3.72
N GLU A 549 -32.13 8.15 -3.04
CA GLU A 549 -31.61 6.88 -3.56
C GLU A 549 -32.46 6.38 -4.74
N ASP A 550 -33.79 6.36 -4.57
CA ASP A 550 -34.77 6.04 -5.63
C ASP A 550 -34.75 7.02 -6.81
N GLN A 551 -34.22 8.24 -6.63
CA GLN A 551 -34.16 9.26 -7.68
C GLN A 551 -32.95 9.06 -8.60
N TYR A 552 -31.88 8.40 -8.15
CA TYR A 552 -30.73 8.06 -8.99
C TYR A 552 -31.12 7.10 -10.12
N ALA A 553 -31.93 6.08 -9.85
CA ALA A 553 -32.46 5.20 -10.90
C ALA A 553 -33.29 5.99 -11.93
N LYS A 554 -34.19 6.87 -11.46
CA LYS A 554 -35.06 7.71 -12.31
C LYS A 554 -34.27 8.69 -13.19
N ILE A 555 -33.25 9.36 -12.68
CA ILE A 555 -32.48 10.33 -13.48
C ILE A 555 -31.62 9.61 -14.53
N ILE A 556 -31.02 8.47 -14.18
CA ILE A 556 -30.22 7.66 -15.10
C ILE A 556 -31.07 7.08 -16.24
N ALA A 557 -32.33 6.71 -15.98
CA ALA A 557 -33.28 6.24 -16.99
C ALA A 557 -33.58 7.27 -18.09
N LEU A 558 -33.29 8.56 -17.91
CA LEU A 558 -33.44 9.55 -18.99
C LEU A 558 -32.53 9.27 -20.20
N ARG A 559 -31.44 8.49 -20.02
CA ARG A 559 -30.62 8.02 -21.14
C ARG A 559 -31.32 7.02 -22.06
N GLU A 560 -32.43 6.42 -21.63
CA GLU A 560 -33.28 5.59 -22.51
C GLU A 560 -33.99 6.42 -23.57
N LYS A 561 -34.30 7.70 -23.25
CA LYS A 561 -34.90 8.67 -24.18
C LYS A 561 -33.85 9.47 -24.96
N ASN A 562 -32.64 9.67 -24.40
CA ASN A 562 -31.50 10.27 -25.09
C ASN A 562 -30.19 9.53 -24.71
N PRO A 563 -29.74 8.52 -25.48
CA PRO A 563 -28.52 7.76 -25.19
C PRO A 563 -27.23 8.60 -25.18
N ASN A 564 -27.25 9.78 -25.80
CA ASN A 564 -26.10 10.68 -25.80
C ASN A 564 -25.99 11.51 -24.51
N LEU A 565 -27.09 11.70 -23.77
CA LEU A 565 -27.15 12.53 -22.56
C LEU A 565 -26.10 12.12 -21.52
N LYS A 566 -25.26 13.08 -21.12
CA LYS A 566 -24.36 12.90 -19.98
C LYS A 566 -25.06 13.29 -18.69
N ILE A 567 -24.91 12.49 -17.65
CA ILE A 567 -25.52 12.75 -16.34
C ILE A 567 -24.44 12.63 -15.28
N LEU A 568 -24.16 13.72 -14.60
CA LEU A 568 -23.18 13.83 -13.53
C LEU A 568 -23.89 14.00 -12.19
N LEU A 569 -23.20 13.66 -11.11
CA LEU A 569 -23.61 13.91 -9.74
C LEU A 569 -22.83 15.11 -9.20
N ALA A 570 -23.49 16.11 -8.62
CA ALA A 570 -22.79 17.20 -7.93
C ALA A 570 -22.63 16.89 -6.44
N ILE A 571 -21.51 17.31 -5.87
CA ILE A 571 -21.26 17.34 -4.43
C ILE A 571 -20.95 18.78 -4.00
N GLY A 572 -21.62 19.27 -2.96
CA GLY A 572 -21.39 20.60 -2.40
C GLY A 572 -22.61 21.52 -2.44
N GLY A 573 -22.38 22.77 -2.85
CA GLY A 573 -23.36 23.85 -2.94
C GLY A 573 -23.62 24.59 -1.62
N TRP A 574 -24.34 25.70 -1.71
CA TRP A 574 -24.53 26.70 -0.64
C TRP A 574 -24.87 26.13 0.74
N ALA A 575 -25.79 25.16 0.80
CA ALA A 575 -26.26 24.57 2.05
C ALA A 575 -25.25 23.58 2.68
N PHE A 576 -24.28 23.10 1.91
CA PHE A 576 -23.19 22.23 2.34
C PHE A 576 -21.99 23.06 2.81
N GLY A 577 -21.70 24.15 2.11
CA GLY A 577 -20.69 25.13 2.47
C GLY A 577 -19.25 24.60 2.47
N SER A 578 -18.34 25.37 3.07
CA SER A 578 -16.90 25.13 2.94
C SER A 578 -16.32 24.14 3.95
N THR A 579 -16.96 23.94 5.10
CA THR A 579 -16.39 23.16 6.22
C THR A 579 -16.14 21.69 5.87
N PRO A 580 -17.09 20.93 5.26
CA PRO A 580 -16.84 19.51 4.98
C PRO A 580 -15.73 19.31 3.94
N PHE A 581 -15.57 20.24 2.98
CA PHE A 581 -14.45 20.23 2.03
C PHE A 581 -13.10 20.54 2.70
N LYS A 582 -13.06 21.52 3.61
CA LYS A 582 -11.87 21.79 4.44
C LYS A 582 -11.46 20.56 5.24
N GLU A 583 -12.41 19.92 5.91
CA GLU A 583 -12.17 18.69 6.68
C GLU A 583 -11.71 17.54 5.79
N LEU A 584 -12.38 17.30 4.66
CA LEU A 584 -12.01 16.30 3.67
C LEU A 584 -10.56 16.48 3.18
N THR A 585 -10.17 17.70 2.83
CA THR A 585 -8.86 18.00 2.24
C THR A 585 -7.75 18.20 3.26
N SER A 586 -8.07 18.45 4.54
CA SER A 586 -7.08 18.60 5.62
C SER A 586 -6.21 17.37 5.88
N ASN A 587 -6.64 16.18 5.46
CA ASN A 587 -5.86 14.94 5.52
C ASN A 587 -5.79 14.30 4.12
N VAL A 588 -4.57 14.14 3.59
CA VAL A 588 -4.33 13.58 2.25
C VAL A 588 -4.85 12.14 2.11
N PHE A 589 -4.81 11.34 3.18
CA PHE A 589 -5.38 9.98 3.18
C PHE A 589 -6.91 10.01 3.06
N ARG A 590 -7.57 10.86 3.85
CA ARG A 590 -9.02 11.11 3.81
C ARG A 590 -9.47 11.59 2.42
N MET A 591 -8.72 12.54 1.84
CA MET A 591 -8.95 13.04 0.48
C MET A 591 -8.79 11.94 -0.58
N ASN A 592 -7.73 11.14 -0.51
CA ASN A 592 -7.49 10.05 -1.47
C ASN A 592 -8.50 8.89 -1.31
N GLN A 593 -8.97 8.63 -0.09
CA GLN A 593 -10.04 7.68 0.18
C GLN A 593 -11.35 8.13 -0.46
N PHE A 594 -11.74 9.40 -0.29
CA PHE A 594 -12.89 9.99 -0.98
C PHE A 594 -12.76 9.89 -2.51
N VAL A 595 -11.59 10.26 -3.07
CA VAL A 595 -11.32 10.16 -4.51
C VAL A 595 -11.55 8.74 -5.02
N TYR A 596 -11.13 7.73 -4.26
CA TYR A 596 -11.31 6.33 -4.62
C TYR A 596 -12.78 5.86 -4.47
N GLU A 597 -13.41 6.09 -3.32
CA GLU A 597 -14.78 5.63 -3.05
C GLU A 597 -15.83 6.38 -3.91
N ALA A 598 -15.58 7.64 -4.26
CA ALA A 598 -16.39 8.39 -5.21
C ALA A 598 -16.42 7.72 -6.60
N ILE A 599 -15.31 7.12 -7.06
CA ILE A 599 -15.29 6.38 -8.33
C ILE A 599 -16.18 5.14 -8.24
N GLU A 600 -16.12 4.39 -7.14
CA GLU A 600 -16.97 3.20 -6.96
C GLU A 600 -18.45 3.60 -6.93
N PHE A 601 -18.82 4.64 -6.17
CA PHE A 601 -20.17 5.19 -6.08
C PHE A 601 -20.71 5.67 -7.44
N LEU A 602 -19.91 6.45 -8.18
CA LEU A 602 -20.29 6.94 -9.52
C LEU A 602 -20.47 5.81 -10.53
N ARG A 603 -19.67 4.73 -10.43
CA ARG A 603 -19.82 3.54 -11.29
C ARG A 603 -21.02 2.68 -10.89
N GLU A 604 -21.28 2.50 -9.60
CA GLU A 604 -22.45 1.77 -9.07
C GLU A 604 -23.78 2.42 -9.52
N PHE A 605 -23.92 3.73 -9.28
CA PHE A 605 -25.08 4.50 -9.72
C PHE A 605 -25.01 4.98 -11.17
N LYS A 606 -24.05 4.49 -11.97
CA LYS A 606 -23.92 4.68 -13.43
C LYS A 606 -23.86 6.15 -13.89
N PHE A 607 -23.34 7.05 -13.05
CA PHE A 607 -23.06 8.44 -13.44
C PHE A 607 -21.91 8.52 -14.45
N ASN A 608 -21.89 9.58 -15.24
CA ASN A 608 -20.83 9.86 -16.21
C ASN A 608 -19.68 10.71 -15.63
N GLY A 609 -19.81 11.20 -14.40
CA GLY A 609 -18.84 12.10 -13.81
C GLY A 609 -19.33 12.78 -12.53
N LEU A 610 -18.45 13.58 -11.95
CA LEU A 610 -18.66 14.36 -10.74
C LEU A 610 -18.60 15.86 -11.07
N ASP A 611 -19.50 16.65 -10.51
CA ASP A 611 -19.33 18.10 -10.39
C ASP A 611 -18.96 18.46 -8.93
N VAL A 612 -17.96 19.30 -8.74
CA VAL A 612 -17.49 19.71 -7.41
C VAL A 612 -17.85 21.18 -7.16
N ASP A 613 -18.82 21.39 -6.28
CA ASP A 613 -19.38 22.70 -5.96
C ASP A 613 -18.93 23.16 -4.57
N TRP A 614 -17.64 23.47 -4.43
CA TRP A 614 -17.11 24.01 -3.17
C TRP A 614 -17.44 25.49 -3.07
N GLU A 615 -18.47 25.82 -2.28
CA GLU A 615 -18.83 27.21 -1.95
C GLU A 615 -18.31 27.65 -0.56
N TYR A 616 -17.32 28.54 -0.43
CA TYR A 616 -16.26 28.83 -1.39
C TYR A 616 -14.91 28.59 -0.69
N PRO A 617 -13.87 28.06 -1.37
CA PRO A 617 -12.52 28.05 -0.84
C PRO A 617 -12.08 29.49 -0.51
N ARG A 618 -11.41 29.70 0.63
CA ARG A 618 -10.90 31.00 1.06
C ARG A 618 -9.57 30.86 1.81
N GLY A 619 -8.56 31.59 1.35
CA GLY A 619 -7.20 31.54 1.86
C GLY A 619 -6.28 30.65 1.01
N VAL A 620 -4.98 30.72 1.30
CA VAL A 620 -3.94 30.00 0.55
C VAL A 620 -4.07 28.47 0.68
N ASP A 621 -4.46 28.00 1.87
CA ASP A 621 -4.57 26.57 2.18
C ASP A 621 -5.76 25.93 1.46
N ASP A 622 -6.93 26.58 1.48
CA ASP A 622 -8.12 26.15 0.73
C ASP A 622 -7.85 26.13 -0.77
N ARG A 623 -7.18 27.16 -1.31
CA ARG A 623 -6.83 27.25 -2.74
C ARG A 623 -5.93 26.09 -3.17
N ALA A 624 -4.89 25.79 -2.39
CA ALA A 624 -4.02 24.65 -2.66
C ALA A 624 -4.75 23.32 -2.50
N SER A 625 -5.61 23.20 -1.48
CA SER A 625 -6.41 22.01 -1.20
C SER A 625 -7.41 21.69 -2.30
N TYR A 626 -8.10 22.71 -2.84
CA TYR A 626 -9.05 22.54 -3.94
C TYR A 626 -8.35 22.12 -5.25
N VAL A 627 -7.20 22.74 -5.56
CA VAL A 627 -6.33 22.31 -6.68
C VAL A 627 -5.89 20.84 -6.50
N ASN A 628 -5.45 20.44 -5.31
CA ASN A 628 -5.05 19.08 -5.02
C ASN A 628 -6.21 18.08 -5.19
N LEU A 629 -7.40 18.40 -4.66
CA LEU A 629 -8.60 17.56 -4.79
C LEU A 629 -8.96 17.30 -6.26
N LEU A 630 -9.01 18.35 -7.08
CA LEU A 630 -9.32 18.23 -8.51
C LEU A 630 -8.22 17.47 -9.28
N ARG A 631 -6.94 17.66 -8.93
CA ARG A 631 -5.83 16.90 -9.52
C ARG A 631 -5.93 15.41 -9.21
N GLU A 632 -6.15 15.03 -7.95
CA GLU A 632 -6.23 13.61 -7.58
C GLU A 632 -7.49 12.96 -8.17
N LEU A 633 -8.65 13.65 -8.17
CA LEU A 633 -9.86 13.20 -8.88
C LEU A 633 -9.59 12.93 -10.36
N ARG A 634 -9.01 13.89 -11.10
CA ARG A 634 -8.66 13.70 -12.52
C ARG A 634 -7.69 12.52 -12.73
N THR A 635 -6.64 12.45 -11.91
CA THR A 635 -5.60 11.42 -12.00
C THR A 635 -6.18 10.03 -11.74
N ALA A 636 -7.10 9.91 -10.78
CA ALA A 636 -7.78 8.66 -10.46
C ALA A 636 -8.82 8.28 -11.53
N PHE A 637 -9.60 9.22 -12.07
CA PHE A 637 -10.55 8.97 -13.16
C PHE A 637 -9.83 8.45 -14.42
N GLU A 638 -8.67 9.01 -14.77
CA GLU A 638 -7.86 8.50 -15.88
C GLU A 638 -7.16 7.19 -15.56
N GLY A 639 -6.71 6.98 -14.31
CA GLY A 639 -6.14 5.73 -13.87
C GLY A 639 -7.15 4.58 -13.94
N GLU A 640 -8.39 4.82 -13.51
CA GLU A 640 -9.49 3.86 -13.60
C GLU A 640 -9.85 3.55 -15.05
N THR A 641 -9.93 4.56 -15.92
CA THR A 641 -10.16 4.40 -17.37
C THR A 641 -9.15 3.42 -17.98
N LYS A 642 -7.85 3.65 -17.69
CA LYS A 642 -6.72 2.84 -18.18
C LYS A 642 -6.69 1.43 -17.57
N THR A 643 -7.27 1.23 -16.38
CA THR A 643 -7.25 -0.05 -15.64
C THR A 643 -8.49 -0.92 -15.91
N SER A 644 -9.64 -0.30 -16.19
CA SER A 644 -10.95 -0.98 -16.33
C SER A 644 -11.45 -1.08 -17.78
N GLY A 645 -10.95 -0.23 -18.69
CA GLY A 645 -11.50 -0.04 -20.03
C GLY A 645 -12.84 0.71 -20.07
N GLN A 646 -13.35 1.19 -18.94
CA GLN A 646 -14.60 1.96 -18.88
C GLN A 646 -14.43 3.37 -19.47
N PRO A 647 -15.48 4.00 -20.04
CA PRO A 647 -15.44 5.39 -20.48
C PRO A 647 -15.07 6.34 -19.34
N ARG A 648 -14.09 7.22 -19.57
CA ARG A 648 -13.55 8.15 -18.57
C ARG A 648 -14.65 9.00 -17.94
N LEU A 649 -14.66 9.04 -16.61
CA LEU A 649 -15.54 9.94 -15.85
C LEU A 649 -15.17 11.40 -16.14
N LEU A 650 -16.20 12.21 -16.38
CA LEU A 650 -16.09 13.66 -16.47
C LEU A 650 -15.85 14.26 -15.08
N LEU A 651 -15.05 15.32 -15.01
CA LEU A 651 -14.90 16.13 -13.81
C LEU A 651 -15.18 17.58 -14.17
N THR A 652 -16.21 18.15 -13.55
CA THR A 652 -16.62 19.55 -13.70
C THR A 652 -16.69 20.23 -12.35
N ALA A 653 -16.90 21.54 -12.32
CA ALA A 653 -17.11 22.28 -11.09
C ALA A 653 -17.94 23.54 -11.33
N ALA A 654 -18.91 23.80 -10.44
CA ALA A 654 -19.46 25.12 -10.23
C ALA A 654 -18.39 26.06 -9.64
N VAL A 655 -18.31 27.30 -10.15
CA VAL A 655 -17.41 28.35 -9.62
C VAL A 655 -18.11 29.72 -9.65
N PRO A 656 -17.84 30.61 -8.68
CA PRO A 656 -18.43 31.95 -8.66
C PRO A 656 -17.85 32.83 -9.77
N ALA A 657 -18.68 33.72 -10.34
CA ALA A 657 -18.20 34.78 -11.25
C ALA A 657 -17.55 35.97 -10.51
N SER A 658 -17.76 36.10 -9.19
CA SER A 658 -17.21 37.21 -8.40
C SER A 658 -15.68 37.20 -8.35
N PHE A 659 -15.05 38.26 -8.85
CA PHE A 659 -13.60 38.48 -8.78
C PHE A 659 -13.05 38.34 -7.36
N GLU A 660 -13.79 38.77 -6.33
CA GLU A 660 -13.34 38.68 -4.93
C GLU A 660 -13.30 37.24 -4.44
N ALA A 661 -14.31 36.42 -4.78
CA ALA A 661 -14.32 35.00 -4.45
C ALA A 661 -13.24 34.24 -5.21
N ILE A 662 -13.06 34.52 -6.51
CA ILE A 662 -12.00 33.97 -7.35
C ILE A 662 -10.62 34.28 -6.74
N ALA A 663 -10.33 35.56 -6.46
CA ALA A 663 -9.06 35.98 -5.89
C ALA A 663 -8.79 35.41 -4.48
N ALA A 664 -9.85 35.21 -3.68
CA ALA A 664 -9.74 34.68 -2.33
C ALA A 664 -9.39 33.18 -2.23
N GLY A 665 -9.70 32.37 -3.26
CA GLY A 665 -9.57 30.91 -3.13
C GLY A 665 -9.44 30.07 -4.39
N TYR A 666 -9.50 30.64 -5.60
CA TYR A 666 -9.43 29.86 -6.85
C TYR A 666 -8.11 30.10 -7.59
N ASP A 667 -7.51 29.01 -8.06
CA ASP A 667 -6.37 29.05 -9.00
C ASP A 667 -6.86 28.67 -10.40
N VAL A 668 -7.55 29.61 -11.06
CA VAL A 668 -8.26 29.34 -12.33
C VAL A 668 -7.36 28.70 -13.41
N PRO A 669 -6.11 29.17 -13.65
CA PRO A 669 -5.21 28.53 -14.62
C PRO A 669 -4.74 27.12 -14.24
N GLU A 670 -4.78 26.76 -12.95
CA GLU A 670 -4.39 25.44 -12.47
C GLU A 670 -5.57 24.47 -12.48
N ILE A 671 -6.73 24.85 -11.94
CA ILE A 671 -7.92 23.98 -11.94
C ILE A 671 -8.43 23.68 -13.36
N ALA A 672 -8.24 24.60 -14.31
CA ALA A 672 -8.58 24.40 -15.72
C ALA A 672 -7.79 23.27 -16.39
N LYS A 673 -6.67 22.81 -15.81
CA LYS A 673 -5.93 21.62 -16.29
C LYS A 673 -6.60 20.30 -15.90
N TYR A 674 -7.49 20.35 -14.90
CA TYR A 674 -8.10 19.17 -14.29
C TYR A 674 -9.60 19.07 -14.53
N LEU A 675 -10.26 20.12 -15.04
CA LEU A 675 -11.71 20.16 -15.32
C LEU A 675 -12.01 20.03 -16.81
N ASP A 676 -13.05 19.28 -17.18
CA ASP A 676 -13.55 19.17 -18.57
C ASP A 676 -14.39 20.41 -18.95
N PHE A 677 -15.11 20.93 -17.95
CA PHE A 677 -15.95 22.13 -18.03
C PHE A 677 -15.90 22.86 -16.67
N ILE A 678 -15.94 24.18 -16.74
CA ILE A 678 -16.05 25.06 -15.58
C ILE A 678 -17.42 25.74 -15.68
N ASN A 679 -18.30 25.43 -14.73
CA ASN A 679 -19.66 25.93 -14.67
C ASN A 679 -19.67 27.29 -13.93
N VAL A 680 -19.27 28.35 -14.63
CA VAL A 680 -19.21 29.70 -14.05
C VAL A 680 -20.62 30.19 -13.75
N MET A 681 -20.89 30.52 -12.49
CA MET A 681 -22.17 31.02 -12.02
C MET A 681 -22.29 32.51 -12.35
N THR A 682 -22.68 32.81 -13.58
CA THR A 682 -22.87 34.17 -14.14
C THR A 682 -24.24 34.76 -13.77
N TYR A 683 -24.63 34.57 -12.52
CA TYR A 683 -25.88 35.01 -11.92
C TYR A 683 -25.67 35.32 -10.43
N ASP A 684 -26.72 35.75 -9.75
CA ASP A 684 -26.71 36.19 -8.35
C ASP A 684 -25.72 37.32 -8.06
N PHE A 685 -25.50 38.20 -9.04
CA PHE A 685 -24.66 39.40 -8.91
C PHE A 685 -25.29 40.49 -8.03
N HIS A 686 -26.63 40.60 -8.04
CA HIS A 686 -27.40 41.66 -7.39
C HIS A 686 -28.65 41.08 -6.74
N GLY A 687 -28.88 41.36 -5.45
CA GLY A 687 -29.97 40.74 -4.70
C GLY A 687 -30.21 41.36 -3.32
N GLN A 688 -30.98 40.68 -2.47
CA GLN A 688 -31.51 41.22 -1.20
C GLN A 688 -30.45 41.61 -0.14
N TRP A 689 -29.18 41.28 -0.37
CA TRP A 689 -28.06 41.74 0.46
C TRP A 689 -27.67 43.20 0.19
N GLU A 690 -28.13 43.78 -0.92
CA GLU A 690 -27.85 45.16 -1.32
C GLU A 690 -28.99 46.13 -0.93
N ARG A 691 -28.69 47.44 -0.97
CA ARG A 691 -29.68 48.52 -0.79
C ARG A 691 -30.09 49.21 -2.10
N GLN A 692 -29.65 48.67 -3.24
CA GLN A 692 -29.95 49.16 -4.58
C GLN A 692 -30.47 47.98 -5.41
N VAL A 693 -31.23 48.25 -6.47
CA VAL A 693 -31.69 47.22 -7.41
C VAL A 693 -30.71 47.09 -8.57
N GLY A 694 -30.47 45.87 -9.02
CA GLY A 694 -29.60 45.55 -10.15
C GLY A 694 -30.08 44.31 -10.89
N HIS A 695 -29.44 43.97 -12.01
CA HIS A 695 -29.76 42.77 -12.77
C HIS A 695 -29.09 41.53 -12.15
N ASN A 696 -29.84 40.46 -11.91
CA ASN A 696 -29.28 39.25 -11.29
C ASN A 696 -28.20 38.57 -12.16
N SER A 697 -28.32 38.65 -13.49
CA SER A 697 -27.49 37.95 -14.48
C SER A 697 -27.39 38.73 -15.81
N PRO A 698 -26.75 39.92 -15.84
CA PRO A 698 -26.62 40.69 -17.06
C PRO A 698 -25.49 40.14 -17.94
N LEU A 699 -25.74 40.01 -19.25
CA LEU A 699 -24.74 39.53 -20.21
C LEU A 699 -23.57 40.52 -20.43
N PHE A 700 -23.81 41.81 -20.17
CA PHE A 700 -22.82 42.87 -20.25
C PHE A 700 -22.96 43.82 -19.05
N PRO A 701 -21.88 44.48 -18.60
CA PRO A 701 -21.96 45.57 -17.64
C PRO A 701 -22.91 46.68 -18.10
N LEU A 702 -23.66 47.26 -17.14
CA LEU A 702 -24.37 48.51 -17.38
C LEU A 702 -23.37 49.63 -17.75
N GLU A 703 -23.70 50.45 -18.75
CA GLU A 703 -22.85 51.58 -19.17
C GLU A 703 -22.58 52.55 -18.02
N SER A 704 -23.57 52.76 -17.15
CA SER A 704 -23.51 53.59 -15.94
C SER A 704 -22.73 52.96 -14.77
N ALA A 705 -22.35 51.68 -14.83
CA ALA A 705 -21.62 51.02 -13.75
C ALA A 705 -20.20 51.59 -13.57
N THR A 706 -19.76 51.72 -12.32
CA THR A 706 -18.40 52.15 -11.98
C THR A 706 -17.34 51.14 -12.44
N SER A 707 -16.09 51.56 -12.57
CA SER A 707 -14.95 50.68 -12.91
C SER A 707 -14.65 49.57 -11.88
N TYR A 708 -15.36 49.56 -10.75
CA TYR A 708 -15.37 48.45 -9.79
C TYR A 708 -16.54 47.51 -10.06
N GLN A 709 -17.77 48.02 -10.22
CA GLN A 709 -18.94 47.21 -10.60
C GLN A 709 -18.75 46.50 -11.95
N LYS A 710 -18.04 47.13 -12.90
CA LYS A 710 -17.63 46.51 -14.19
C LYS A 710 -16.58 45.39 -14.06
N LYS A 711 -16.18 45.03 -12.83
CA LYS A 711 -15.38 43.83 -12.49
C LYS A 711 -16.17 42.81 -11.66
N LEU A 712 -17.43 43.12 -11.34
CA LEU A 712 -18.37 42.19 -10.72
C LEU A 712 -19.21 41.47 -11.78
N THR A 713 -19.41 42.10 -12.94
CA THR A 713 -19.94 41.46 -14.16
C THR A 713 -18.83 40.79 -14.97
N VAL A 714 -19.22 39.82 -15.80
CA VAL A 714 -18.36 39.05 -16.74
C VAL A 714 -17.58 39.95 -17.70
#